data_AF-A0A970PMU9-F1
#
_entry.id   AF-A0A970PMU9-F1
#
_cell.length_a   1.000
_cell.length_b   1.000
_cell.length_c   1.000
_cell.angle_alpha   90.00
_cell.angle_beta   90.00
_cell.angle_gamma   90.00
#
_symmetry.space_group_name_H-M   'P 1'
#
loop_
_entity.id
_entity.type
_entity.pdbx_description
1 polymer ?
#
loop_
_entity_poly.entity_id
_entity_poly.type
_entity_poly.pdbx_seq_one_letter_code
_entity_poly.pdbx_strand_id
1 'polypeptide(L)'
;MKRWILVLITFLLAFNLAAVIYSSPAGGFWNDTSTWVGGVVPTINDDVVLVSTVYPTFSSSPTHCNNLTIEANGKLTNYNNSRYLHVHGTLINNGEVERTNDAGQIIVFTYGDIINNGLMMPTELYLEGYAGNNLTNSGIFAPSLLKGTSASSALYLQSNLHIPGNVTVDMSGGKIYLNHSGTHNFSVESGNVQNLEFVGGNGAKFTGNTGTKMVSITANELEIDGVVQMRGTNSFGTLTNWGIIDNVASYSLDINVSDVLYNHGTITRKTSGSTNLNLQRDLYNYGNLNASQVRFVAPGPHQIYQSDTAGDITSPTFIAVAESGNLEMLSNLRFKNSVVNLNNNTLMMTHNGVDYGITFTGGTFKNVVIAGNGENYVKGIPNDSEVTMRMEDFVADNLEIQGEIYFLKSNQVTGTLVNNGIMNTQASYTHNLTVGSKLENHGTITQLSNSSTYLYLDGDFYNYGFTDARQIYLTASHDHKLYQDGDGYSISSSTLTAMAGNGTIELLSNLNFKNSTVYFNNNTLVMNHNGVDYGMNIMGGTMRDVSLSGNGSNYIKGVVDENENQMKFINFNANNLELKGELQLWGNNNVSGVLVNNAFMTVTANYTNTLTVGTKLENYGSITQLSNSTANLYLEGDFYNYGYIDARLIGLKTPGPHQLYQSSSADIIRSPNFTAVANSGNIELLSNLRFQKTNVELNNNTLIMNKNGIDRSIFLTGGSLQNAVITGSGANYINGIFNDNGAPPILHSLQADNIGFAGEILLRQTNTFTGVFKNHANVGVPQSYSGTINANGALENYGNLTKGNGSLTVNVRDNLYNYGNIDVNYVYVNGTQNQYIRNAGTINWSGKLYLVSDIGSAQWWLDGVMIQSSYTANYNADPAILGTWRPYNVNGYGRQIVIGDGTSLVTPQIVSFNETNGILRLTWHQVPDALAYTIWAAETPDGDYTPYIEFINDYDLTDGVVIQDIMPDVNARFFRITAIN
;
A
#
# COMPACT_ATOMS: atom_id res chain seq x y z
N MET A 1 -58.58 -99.98 27.98
CA MET A 1 -57.10 -100.06 27.86
C MET A 1 -56.58 -100.67 26.54
N LYS A 2 -57.27 -101.62 25.87
CA LYS A 2 -56.76 -102.27 24.63
C LYS A 2 -56.91 -101.50 23.30
N ARG A 3 -57.77 -100.47 23.21
CA ARG A 3 -57.95 -99.67 21.96
C ARG A 3 -56.99 -98.49 21.80
N TRP A 4 -56.35 -98.03 22.88
CA TRP A 4 -55.35 -96.96 22.84
C TRP A 4 -53.94 -97.48 22.53
N ILE A 5 -53.64 -98.74 22.83
CA ILE A 5 -52.34 -99.38 22.55
C ILE A 5 -52.17 -99.71 21.06
N LEU A 6 -53.25 -100.04 20.35
CA LEU A 6 -53.17 -100.34 18.92
C LEU A 6 -52.94 -99.06 18.09
N VAL A 7 -53.58 -97.95 18.44
CA VAL A 7 -53.33 -96.63 17.79
C VAL A 7 -51.92 -96.13 18.11
N LEU A 8 -51.38 -96.40 19.31
CA LEU A 8 -50.00 -96.06 19.65
C LEU A 8 -48.97 -96.92 18.88
N ILE A 9 -49.24 -98.22 18.67
CA ILE A 9 -48.34 -99.13 17.94
C ILE A 9 -48.36 -98.89 16.42
N THR A 10 -49.50 -98.49 15.83
CA THR A 10 -49.52 -98.07 14.41
C THR A 10 -48.92 -96.67 14.19
N PHE A 11 -48.88 -95.81 15.21
CA PHE A 11 -48.17 -94.52 15.15
C PHE A 11 -46.66 -94.65 15.42
N LEU A 12 -46.23 -95.69 16.15
CA LEU A 12 -44.81 -95.97 16.46
C LEU A 12 -44.09 -96.77 15.35
N LEU A 13 -44.80 -97.36 14.39
CA LEU A 13 -44.23 -98.12 13.25
C LEU A 13 -44.04 -97.29 11.97
N ALA A 14 -44.28 -95.98 12.01
CA ALA A 14 -44.11 -95.06 10.87
C ALA A 14 -42.85 -94.17 11.00
N PHE A 15 -41.85 -94.58 11.77
CA PHE A 15 -40.51 -94.00 11.66
C PHE A 15 -39.81 -94.63 10.45
N ASN A 16 -39.97 -94.00 9.27
CA ASN A 16 -38.99 -94.14 8.20
C ASN A 16 -37.67 -93.55 8.71
N LEU A 17 -36.81 -94.38 9.27
CA LEU A 17 -35.39 -94.06 9.36
C LEU A 17 -34.86 -94.04 7.92
N ALA A 18 -34.17 -92.97 7.52
CA ALA A 18 -33.52 -92.89 6.22
C ALA A 18 -32.67 -94.14 6.01
N ALA A 19 -32.89 -94.88 4.92
CA ALA A 19 -32.08 -96.05 4.62
C ALA A 19 -30.71 -95.57 4.14
N VAL A 20 -29.64 -96.14 4.69
CA VAL A 20 -28.26 -95.89 4.20
C VAL A 20 -27.97 -96.88 3.07
N ILE A 21 -27.80 -96.39 1.85
CA ILE A 21 -27.59 -97.18 0.64
C ILE A 21 -26.18 -96.97 0.11
N TYR A 22 -25.42 -98.06 -0.03
CA TYR A 22 -24.06 -98.06 -0.55
C TYR A 22 -24.04 -98.35 -2.05
N SER A 23 -23.16 -97.70 -2.81
CA SER A 23 -22.86 -98.13 -4.18
C SER A 23 -22.15 -99.50 -4.18
N SER A 24 -22.40 -100.32 -5.19
CA SER A 24 -21.68 -101.59 -5.38
C SER A 24 -20.23 -101.30 -5.77
N PRO A 25 -19.26 -102.21 -5.51
CA PRO A 25 -17.87 -101.97 -5.91
C PRO A 25 -17.66 -101.73 -7.41
N ALA A 26 -18.59 -102.18 -8.26
CA ALA A 26 -18.53 -101.95 -9.71
C ALA A 26 -18.99 -100.54 -10.12
N GLY A 27 -19.83 -99.88 -9.31
CA GLY A 27 -20.45 -98.60 -9.66
C GLY A 27 -21.47 -98.71 -10.79
N GLY A 28 -21.81 -97.59 -11.42
CA GLY A 28 -22.77 -97.56 -12.54
C GLY A 28 -23.69 -96.34 -12.56
N PHE A 29 -24.74 -96.39 -13.39
CA PHE A 29 -25.74 -95.33 -13.46
C PHE A 29 -26.62 -95.34 -12.23
N TRP A 30 -26.98 -94.17 -11.70
CA TRP A 30 -27.76 -94.06 -10.48
C TRP A 30 -29.10 -94.80 -10.55
N ASN A 31 -29.76 -94.82 -11.70
CA ASN A 31 -31.06 -95.47 -11.87
C ASN A 31 -30.98 -96.99 -12.13
N ASP A 32 -29.78 -97.56 -12.22
CA ASP A 32 -29.61 -99.01 -12.40
C ASP A 32 -29.56 -99.71 -11.04
N THR A 33 -30.38 -100.73 -10.87
CA THR A 33 -30.43 -101.52 -9.63
C THR A 33 -29.08 -102.20 -9.33
N SER A 34 -28.26 -102.50 -10.35
CA SER A 34 -26.91 -103.08 -10.18
C SER A 34 -25.88 -102.12 -9.59
N THR A 35 -26.14 -100.81 -9.60
CA THR A 35 -25.26 -99.79 -9.01
C THR A 35 -25.30 -99.82 -7.49
N TRP A 36 -26.34 -100.40 -6.88
CA TRP A 36 -26.61 -100.31 -5.44
C TRP A 36 -26.56 -101.66 -4.75
N VAL A 37 -25.93 -101.69 -3.57
CA VAL A 37 -25.94 -102.87 -2.70
C VAL A 37 -27.39 -103.16 -2.28
N GLY A 38 -27.86 -104.37 -2.60
CA GLY A 38 -29.24 -104.78 -2.32
C GLY A 38 -30.26 -104.47 -3.44
N GLY A 39 -29.83 -103.86 -4.56
CA GLY A 39 -30.68 -103.66 -5.73
C GLY A 39 -31.69 -102.51 -5.62
N VAL A 40 -31.59 -101.67 -4.58
CA VAL A 40 -32.52 -100.56 -4.30
C VAL A 40 -31.93 -99.26 -4.81
N VAL A 41 -32.61 -98.61 -5.76
CA VAL A 41 -32.23 -97.28 -6.26
C VAL A 41 -32.58 -96.22 -5.21
N PRO A 42 -31.63 -95.37 -4.77
CA PRO A 42 -31.89 -94.33 -3.79
C PRO A 42 -32.90 -93.29 -4.27
N THR A 43 -33.71 -92.83 -3.32
CA THR A 43 -34.69 -91.76 -3.46
C THR A 43 -34.29 -90.55 -2.61
N ILE A 44 -35.09 -89.49 -2.67
CA ILE A 44 -34.91 -88.27 -1.85
C ILE A 44 -34.83 -88.52 -0.34
N ASN A 45 -35.39 -89.61 0.19
CA ASN A 45 -35.43 -89.89 1.62
C ASN A 45 -34.25 -90.76 2.10
N ASP A 46 -33.38 -91.20 1.18
CA ASP A 46 -32.32 -92.16 1.47
C ASP A 46 -30.97 -91.46 1.61
N ASP A 47 -30.16 -91.93 2.56
CA ASP A 47 -28.78 -91.51 2.73
C ASP A 47 -27.88 -92.38 1.85
N VAL A 48 -27.00 -91.76 1.06
CA VAL A 48 -26.22 -92.45 0.03
C VAL A 48 -24.73 -92.42 0.35
N VAL A 49 -24.07 -93.57 0.26
CA VAL A 49 -22.61 -93.70 0.40
C VAL A 49 -22.01 -94.23 -0.89
N LEU A 50 -21.15 -93.43 -1.54
CA LEU A 50 -20.44 -93.82 -2.76
C LEU A 50 -19.05 -94.37 -2.41
N VAL A 51 -18.83 -95.65 -2.72
CA VAL A 51 -17.53 -96.33 -2.56
C VAL A 51 -16.82 -96.61 -3.90
N SER A 52 -17.47 -96.25 -5.00
CA SER A 52 -17.09 -96.49 -6.41
C SER A 52 -17.63 -95.37 -7.32
N THR A 53 -17.38 -95.47 -8.63
CA THR A 53 -17.84 -94.46 -9.60
C THR A 53 -19.33 -94.55 -9.89
N VAL A 54 -20.06 -93.46 -9.68
CA VAL A 54 -21.50 -93.35 -9.96
C VAL A 54 -21.82 -92.18 -10.88
N TYR A 55 -22.72 -92.44 -11.84
CA TYR A 55 -23.20 -91.47 -12.83
C TYR A 55 -24.65 -91.06 -12.55
N PRO A 56 -24.93 -89.79 -12.19
CA PRO A 56 -26.31 -89.32 -12.04
C PRO A 56 -27.10 -89.32 -13.34
N THR A 57 -28.38 -89.01 -13.24
CA THR A 57 -29.33 -88.98 -14.36
C THR A 57 -29.40 -87.59 -15.03
N PHE A 58 -30.22 -87.47 -16.07
CA PHE A 58 -30.41 -86.25 -16.88
C PHE A 58 -31.40 -85.27 -16.21
N SER A 59 -31.44 -84.01 -16.67
CA SER A 59 -32.32 -82.95 -16.12
C SER A 59 -33.81 -83.26 -16.19
N SER A 60 -34.27 -84.06 -17.16
CA SER A 60 -35.68 -84.45 -17.29
C SER A 60 -36.14 -85.43 -16.19
N SER A 61 -35.21 -86.06 -15.49
CA SER A 61 -35.48 -86.97 -14.36
C SER A 61 -34.26 -86.94 -13.42
N PRO A 62 -34.03 -85.84 -12.70
CA PRO A 62 -32.81 -85.64 -11.93
C PRO A 62 -32.71 -86.61 -10.77
N THR A 63 -31.48 -86.86 -10.34
CA THR A 63 -31.18 -87.76 -9.24
C THR A 63 -31.37 -87.05 -7.90
N HIS A 64 -31.90 -87.74 -6.89
CA HIS A 64 -32.13 -87.20 -5.55
C HIS A 64 -31.62 -88.15 -4.46
N CYS A 65 -31.08 -87.57 -3.37
CA CYS A 65 -30.82 -88.24 -2.09
C CYS A 65 -31.03 -87.28 -0.92
N ASN A 66 -31.12 -87.82 0.29
CA ASN A 66 -31.10 -87.04 1.52
C ASN A 66 -29.65 -86.62 1.81
N ASN A 67 -28.85 -87.41 2.53
CA ASN A 67 -27.41 -87.16 2.69
C ASN A 67 -26.59 -87.87 1.60
N LEU A 68 -25.44 -87.31 1.23
CA LEU A 68 -24.46 -87.96 0.36
C LEU A 68 -23.10 -88.01 1.05
N THR A 69 -22.50 -89.19 1.17
CA THR A 69 -21.10 -89.38 1.55
C THR A 69 -20.34 -90.02 0.40
N ILE A 70 -19.30 -89.36 -0.10
CA ILE A 70 -18.39 -89.92 -1.10
C ILE A 70 -17.13 -90.35 -0.34
N GLU A 71 -16.89 -91.66 -0.26
CA GLU A 71 -15.70 -92.20 0.41
C GLU A 71 -14.43 -91.93 -0.43
N ALA A 72 -13.26 -92.17 0.14
CA ALA A 72 -11.98 -91.86 -0.51
C ALA A 72 -11.79 -92.48 -1.92
N ASN A 73 -12.39 -93.64 -2.19
CA ASN A 73 -12.38 -94.30 -3.50
C ASN A 73 -13.66 -94.06 -4.32
N GLY A 74 -14.62 -93.31 -3.78
CA GLY A 74 -15.85 -92.95 -4.45
C GLY A 74 -15.65 -91.84 -5.47
N LYS A 75 -16.38 -91.90 -6.58
CA LYS A 75 -16.38 -90.85 -7.61
C LYS A 75 -17.78 -90.53 -8.10
N LEU A 76 -18.10 -89.25 -8.16
CA LEU A 76 -19.30 -88.71 -8.81
C LEU A 76 -18.89 -88.00 -10.11
N THR A 77 -19.39 -88.44 -11.26
CA THR A 77 -18.99 -87.89 -12.56
C THR A 77 -20.11 -87.94 -13.61
N ASN A 78 -19.93 -87.21 -14.72
CA ASN A 78 -20.78 -87.30 -15.90
C ASN A 78 -20.47 -88.53 -16.79
N TYR A 79 -21.37 -88.80 -17.74
CA TYR A 79 -21.21 -89.82 -18.79
C TYR A 79 -21.83 -89.35 -20.11
N ASN A 80 -20.98 -88.81 -21.00
CA ASN A 80 -21.30 -88.32 -22.36
C ASN A 80 -22.39 -87.22 -22.49
N ASN A 81 -23.08 -86.87 -21.41
CA ASN A 81 -24.16 -85.88 -21.33
C ASN A 81 -24.16 -85.21 -19.95
N SER A 82 -24.84 -84.07 -19.81
CA SER A 82 -24.97 -83.38 -18.53
C SER A 82 -25.78 -84.16 -17.50
N ARG A 83 -25.24 -84.31 -16.29
CA ARG A 83 -25.82 -85.08 -15.19
C ARG A 83 -26.16 -84.20 -14.00
N TYR A 84 -27.31 -84.47 -13.37
CA TYR A 84 -27.95 -83.63 -12.36
C TYR A 84 -28.18 -84.43 -11.07
N LEU A 85 -27.62 -83.94 -9.96
CA LEU A 85 -27.80 -84.52 -8.62
C LEU A 85 -28.31 -83.46 -7.64
N HIS A 86 -29.35 -83.78 -6.88
CA HIS A 86 -29.87 -82.99 -5.77
C HIS A 86 -29.61 -83.71 -4.44
N VAL A 87 -28.92 -83.04 -3.53
CA VAL A 87 -28.62 -83.53 -2.17
C VAL A 87 -29.36 -82.65 -1.17
N HIS A 88 -30.40 -83.20 -0.56
CA HIS A 88 -31.33 -82.45 0.29
C HIS A 88 -30.80 -82.22 1.72
N GLY A 89 -29.93 -83.11 2.19
CA GLY A 89 -29.19 -83.04 3.44
C GLY A 89 -27.72 -82.67 3.23
N THR A 90 -26.84 -83.25 4.02
CA THR A 90 -25.40 -82.96 4.02
C THR A 90 -24.67 -83.70 2.89
N LEU A 91 -23.81 -83.00 2.16
CA LEU A 91 -22.84 -83.56 1.20
C LEU A 91 -21.44 -83.61 1.84
N ILE A 92 -20.95 -84.82 2.11
CA ILE A 92 -19.61 -85.10 2.60
C ILE A 92 -18.79 -85.70 1.45
N ASN A 93 -17.76 -85.00 0.98
CA ASN A 93 -16.87 -85.47 -0.07
C ASN A 93 -15.47 -85.79 0.47
N ASN A 94 -15.14 -87.07 0.59
CA ASN A 94 -13.78 -87.56 0.86
C ASN A 94 -13.09 -88.11 -0.41
N GLY A 95 -13.84 -88.28 -1.51
CA GLY A 95 -13.36 -88.81 -2.80
C GLY A 95 -13.32 -87.74 -3.89
N GLU A 96 -13.90 -88.03 -5.06
CA GLU A 96 -13.87 -87.16 -6.23
C GLU A 96 -15.27 -86.78 -6.74
N VAL A 97 -15.50 -85.48 -6.94
CA VAL A 97 -16.60 -84.94 -7.76
C VAL A 97 -15.95 -84.21 -8.92
N GLU A 98 -15.98 -84.79 -10.10
CA GLU A 98 -15.24 -84.24 -11.24
C GLU A 98 -15.91 -84.62 -12.55
N ARG A 99 -15.78 -83.77 -13.56
CA ARG A 99 -16.18 -84.06 -14.94
C ARG A 99 -15.14 -84.98 -15.60
N THR A 100 -15.56 -86.03 -16.31
CA THR A 100 -14.65 -86.77 -17.22
C THR A 100 -14.33 -85.94 -18.47
N ASN A 101 -13.36 -86.39 -19.26
CA ASN A 101 -13.02 -85.78 -20.57
C ASN A 101 -14.15 -85.90 -21.62
N ASP A 102 -15.26 -86.56 -21.30
CA ASP A 102 -16.39 -86.78 -22.20
C ASP A 102 -17.26 -85.52 -22.38
N ALA A 103 -18.17 -85.53 -23.35
CA ALA A 103 -19.15 -84.45 -23.53
C ALA A 103 -20.10 -84.33 -22.31
N GLY A 104 -20.61 -83.12 -22.04
CA GLY A 104 -21.55 -82.83 -20.95
C GLY A 104 -20.91 -82.32 -19.65
N GLN A 105 -21.77 -81.95 -18.70
CA GLN A 105 -21.43 -81.31 -17.42
C GLN A 105 -21.79 -82.20 -16.22
N ILE A 106 -21.17 -81.96 -15.06
CA ILE A 106 -21.64 -82.49 -13.77
C ILE A 106 -22.21 -81.32 -12.96
N ILE A 107 -23.49 -81.39 -12.63
CA ILE A 107 -24.26 -80.33 -11.98
C ILE A 107 -24.81 -80.86 -10.66
N VAL A 108 -24.48 -80.18 -9.57
CA VAL A 108 -24.85 -80.58 -8.21
C VAL A 108 -25.67 -79.48 -7.55
N PHE A 109 -26.83 -79.82 -7.01
CA PHE A 109 -27.69 -78.95 -6.21
C PHE A 109 -27.60 -79.40 -4.75
N THR A 110 -27.29 -78.47 -3.86
CA THR A 110 -27.10 -78.73 -2.43
C THR A 110 -28.08 -77.90 -1.61
N TYR A 111 -28.91 -78.56 -0.81
CA TYR A 111 -29.87 -77.90 0.08
C TYR A 111 -29.38 -77.86 1.54
N GLY A 112 -28.49 -78.77 1.94
CA GLY A 112 -27.86 -78.80 3.26
C GLY A 112 -26.35 -78.51 3.22
N ASP A 113 -25.65 -78.86 4.29
CA ASP A 113 -24.24 -78.51 4.49
C ASP A 113 -23.29 -79.26 3.53
N ILE A 114 -22.13 -78.66 3.28
CA ILE A 114 -21.08 -79.18 2.40
C ILE A 114 -19.79 -79.33 3.22
N ILE A 115 -19.24 -80.54 3.24
CA ILE A 115 -17.95 -80.84 3.85
C ILE A 115 -17.07 -81.45 2.76
N ASN A 116 -16.06 -80.71 2.30
CA ASN A 116 -15.13 -81.17 1.28
C ASN A 116 -13.74 -81.45 1.85
N ASN A 117 -13.39 -82.73 1.93
CA ASN A 117 -12.06 -83.21 2.28
C ASN A 117 -11.28 -83.77 1.07
N GLY A 118 -11.97 -84.02 -0.06
CA GLY A 118 -11.42 -84.58 -1.30
C GLY A 118 -11.31 -83.57 -2.45
N LEU A 119 -11.54 -84.04 -3.67
CA LEU A 119 -11.56 -83.22 -4.89
C LEU A 119 -13.02 -82.88 -5.26
N MET A 120 -13.37 -81.59 -5.25
CA MET A 120 -14.70 -81.10 -5.63
C MET A 120 -14.60 -80.10 -6.77
N MET A 121 -14.69 -80.60 -8.00
CA MET A 121 -14.63 -79.85 -9.26
C MET A 121 -15.87 -80.09 -10.15
N PRO A 122 -17.09 -79.83 -9.64
CA PRO A 122 -18.27 -79.91 -10.49
C PRO A 122 -18.24 -78.80 -11.55
N THR A 123 -18.95 -79.00 -12.66
CA THR A 123 -19.11 -77.90 -13.62
C THR A 123 -19.95 -76.79 -13.03
N GLU A 124 -21.05 -77.14 -12.35
CA GLU A 124 -21.92 -76.18 -11.66
C GLU A 124 -22.33 -76.73 -10.29
N LEU A 125 -22.22 -75.88 -9.27
CA LEU A 125 -22.66 -76.15 -7.91
C LEU A 125 -23.70 -75.10 -7.52
N TYR A 126 -24.93 -75.55 -7.28
CA TYR A 126 -26.06 -74.73 -6.89
C TYR A 126 -26.32 -74.85 -5.38
N LEU A 127 -26.47 -73.70 -4.73
CA LEU A 127 -26.81 -73.53 -3.32
C LEU A 127 -28.30 -73.22 -3.22
N GLU A 128 -29.10 -74.20 -2.79
CA GLU A 128 -30.56 -74.16 -2.75
C GLU A 128 -31.13 -74.24 -1.32
N GLY A 129 -30.27 -74.18 -0.30
CA GLY A 129 -30.69 -74.31 1.09
C GLY A 129 -31.49 -73.11 1.58
N TYR A 130 -32.75 -73.31 2.00
CA TYR A 130 -33.58 -72.24 2.57
C TYR A 130 -33.01 -71.67 3.89
N ALA A 131 -32.23 -72.46 4.65
CA ALA A 131 -31.51 -72.01 5.83
C ALA A 131 -30.09 -71.47 5.52
N GLY A 132 -29.67 -71.55 4.25
CA GLY A 132 -28.29 -71.41 3.80
C GLY A 132 -27.47 -72.68 3.98
N ASN A 133 -26.34 -72.75 3.27
CA ASN A 133 -25.43 -73.89 3.26
C ASN A 133 -24.18 -73.55 4.08
N ASN A 134 -23.80 -74.39 5.04
CA ASN A 134 -22.47 -74.30 5.67
C ASN A 134 -21.43 -75.02 4.82
N LEU A 135 -20.25 -74.42 4.63
CA LEU A 135 -19.16 -75.02 3.87
C LEU A 135 -17.90 -75.13 4.72
N THR A 136 -17.44 -76.36 4.93
CA THR A 136 -16.09 -76.67 5.45
C THR A 136 -15.27 -77.28 4.32
N ASN A 137 -14.09 -76.75 4.07
CA ASN A 137 -13.20 -77.22 3.02
C ASN A 137 -11.76 -77.42 3.55
N SER A 138 -11.27 -78.66 3.49
CA SER A 138 -9.85 -78.99 3.64
C SER A 138 -9.24 -79.62 2.38
N GLY A 139 -10.06 -79.90 1.35
CA GLY A 139 -9.64 -80.42 0.06
C GLY A 139 -9.54 -79.35 -1.05
N ILE A 140 -9.56 -79.80 -2.31
CA ILE A 140 -9.61 -78.90 -3.48
C ILE A 140 -11.07 -78.62 -3.82
N PHE A 141 -11.45 -77.35 -3.86
CA PHE A 141 -12.80 -76.90 -4.22
C PHE A 141 -12.73 -75.98 -5.44
N ALA A 142 -13.00 -76.52 -6.63
CA ALA A 142 -12.87 -75.80 -7.90
C ALA A 142 -14.10 -75.97 -8.82
N PRO A 143 -15.31 -75.56 -8.38
CA PRO A 143 -16.44 -75.49 -9.29
C PRO A 143 -16.19 -74.48 -10.41
N SER A 144 -16.63 -74.76 -11.64
CA SER A 144 -16.57 -73.74 -12.71
C SER A 144 -17.63 -72.64 -12.51
N LEU A 145 -18.78 -73.01 -11.94
CA LEU A 145 -19.83 -72.10 -11.49
C LEU A 145 -20.26 -72.45 -10.06
N LEU A 146 -20.13 -71.51 -9.13
CA LEU A 146 -20.76 -71.55 -7.81
C LEU A 146 -21.95 -70.58 -7.82
N LYS A 147 -23.17 -71.09 -7.62
CA LYS A 147 -24.38 -70.31 -7.82
C LYS A 147 -25.39 -70.37 -6.69
N GLY A 148 -25.80 -69.22 -6.20
CA GLY A 148 -27.04 -69.05 -5.42
C GLY A 148 -28.23 -68.85 -6.35
N THR A 149 -29.41 -69.32 -5.97
CA THR A 149 -30.59 -69.36 -6.84
C THR A 149 -31.58 -68.21 -6.62
N SER A 150 -31.43 -67.49 -5.51
CA SER A 150 -32.23 -66.31 -5.18
C SER A 150 -31.48 -65.33 -4.27
N ALA A 151 -32.06 -64.15 -4.05
CA ALA A 151 -31.54 -63.17 -3.10
C ALA A 151 -31.54 -63.67 -1.63
N SER A 152 -32.25 -64.76 -1.34
CA SER A 152 -32.24 -65.41 -0.02
C SER A 152 -31.13 -66.45 0.13
N SER A 153 -30.37 -66.76 -0.93
CA SER A 153 -29.29 -67.75 -0.86
C SER A 153 -28.22 -67.28 0.11
N ALA A 154 -27.72 -68.19 0.94
CA ALA A 154 -26.67 -67.89 1.92
C ALA A 154 -25.63 -69.00 1.95
N LEU A 155 -24.35 -68.61 1.88
CA LEU A 155 -23.21 -69.51 2.09
C LEU A 155 -22.48 -69.08 3.37
N TYR A 156 -22.41 -69.98 4.36
CA TYR A 156 -21.68 -69.76 5.61
C TYR A 156 -20.34 -70.49 5.55
N LEU A 157 -19.23 -69.75 5.48
CA LEU A 157 -17.92 -70.36 5.52
C LEU A 157 -17.59 -70.78 6.95
N GLN A 158 -17.11 -72.03 7.10
CA GLN A 158 -16.60 -72.59 8.35
C GLN A 158 -15.07 -72.80 8.29
N SER A 159 -14.46 -72.50 7.14
CA SER A 159 -13.02 -72.51 6.89
C SER A 159 -12.69 -71.48 5.81
N ASN A 160 -11.41 -71.12 5.66
CA ASN A 160 -10.98 -70.35 4.49
C ASN A 160 -11.32 -71.12 3.20
N LEU A 161 -11.78 -70.40 2.19
CA LEU A 161 -12.10 -70.96 0.89
C LEU A 161 -11.20 -70.37 -0.19
N HIS A 162 -10.53 -71.26 -0.91
CA HIS A 162 -9.73 -70.93 -2.07
C HIS A 162 -10.25 -71.71 -3.27
N ILE A 163 -10.62 -70.99 -4.33
CA ILE A 163 -11.08 -71.58 -5.59
C ILE A 163 -9.97 -71.39 -6.63
N PRO A 164 -9.23 -72.46 -6.99
CA PRO A 164 -8.21 -72.37 -8.01
C PRO A 164 -8.83 -72.29 -9.42
N GLY A 165 -8.06 -71.79 -10.38
CA GLY A 165 -8.45 -71.69 -11.78
C GLY A 165 -9.43 -70.55 -12.10
N ASN A 166 -10.29 -70.77 -13.10
CA ASN A 166 -11.27 -69.79 -13.58
C ASN A 166 -12.67 -70.18 -13.09
N VAL A 167 -13.27 -69.32 -12.27
CA VAL A 167 -14.58 -69.56 -11.66
C VAL A 167 -15.56 -68.42 -11.93
N THR A 168 -16.84 -68.74 -12.08
CA THR A 168 -17.92 -67.78 -11.89
C THR A 168 -18.62 -68.03 -10.56
N VAL A 169 -18.65 -67.03 -9.68
CA VAL A 169 -19.38 -67.04 -8.42
C VAL A 169 -20.52 -66.04 -8.56
N ASP A 170 -21.77 -66.51 -8.54
CA ASP A 170 -22.96 -65.68 -8.71
C ASP A 170 -24.03 -66.06 -7.68
N MET A 171 -24.25 -65.24 -6.66
CA MET A 171 -25.23 -65.57 -5.61
C MET A 171 -26.65 -65.08 -5.93
N SER A 172 -26.90 -64.52 -7.12
CA SER A 172 -28.20 -63.98 -7.52
C SER A 172 -28.80 -62.98 -6.51
N GLY A 173 -27.94 -62.15 -5.91
CA GLY A 173 -28.27 -61.19 -4.84
C GLY A 173 -28.16 -61.75 -3.42
N GLY A 174 -27.79 -63.03 -3.26
CA GLY A 174 -27.59 -63.69 -1.97
C GLY A 174 -26.27 -63.32 -1.28
N LYS A 175 -26.00 -63.99 -0.15
CA LYS A 175 -24.92 -63.61 0.78
C LYS A 175 -23.84 -64.68 0.92
N ILE A 176 -22.60 -64.25 1.07
CA ILE A 176 -21.49 -65.09 1.56
C ILE A 176 -21.05 -64.53 2.91
N TYR A 177 -21.21 -65.33 3.97
CA TYR A 177 -20.82 -64.97 5.32
C TYR A 177 -19.37 -65.39 5.57
N LEU A 178 -18.50 -64.39 5.73
CA LEU A 178 -17.09 -64.54 6.07
C LEU A 178 -16.84 -64.39 7.58
N ASN A 179 -17.79 -63.81 8.32
CA ASN A 179 -17.72 -63.54 9.75
C ASN A 179 -18.99 -64.02 10.44
N HIS A 180 -19.10 -65.34 10.67
CA HIS A 180 -20.26 -65.94 11.35
C HIS A 180 -19.85 -66.79 12.57
N SER A 181 -19.22 -67.95 12.33
CA SER A 181 -18.64 -68.81 13.37
C SER A 181 -17.18 -68.46 13.71
N GLY A 182 -16.56 -67.66 12.85
CA GLY A 182 -15.21 -67.09 12.93
C GLY A 182 -14.95 -66.23 11.70
N THR A 183 -13.78 -65.58 11.64
CA THR A 183 -13.34 -64.84 10.44
C THR A 183 -12.66 -65.78 9.46
N HIS A 184 -13.14 -65.80 8.22
CA HIS A 184 -12.61 -66.61 7.13
C HIS A 184 -12.33 -65.78 5.87
N ASN A 185 -11.35 -66.21 5.09
CA ASN A 185 -10.96 -65.59 3.83
C ASN A 185 -11.58 -66.32 2.64
N PHE A 186 -11.97 -65.54 1.63
CA PHE A 186 -12.47 -66.06 0.36
C PHE A 186 -11.52 -65.63 -0.76
N SER A 187 -11.00 -66.57 -1.53
CA SER A 187 -10.03 -66.27 -2.59
C SER A 187 -10.32 -67.01 -3.88
N VAL A 188 -10.04 -66.34 -5.00
CA VAL A 188 -10.18 -66.89 -6.36
C VAL A 188 -8.92 -66.55 -7.17
N GLU A 189 -8.47 -67.46 -8.02
CA GLU A 189 -7.34 -67.17 -8.91
C GLU A 189 -7.75 -66.31 -10.11
N SER A 190 -8.89 -66.61 -10.74
CA SER A 190 -9.40 -65.83 -11.87
C SER A 190 -10.90 -66.05 -12.09
N GLY A 191 -11.54 -65.19 -12.88
CA GLY A 191 -12.94 -65.34 -13.27
C GLY A 191 -13.83 -64.22 -12.73
N ASN A 192 -15.13 -64.47 -12.54
CA ASN A 192 -16.10 -63.44 -12.15
C ASN A 192 -16.71 -63.75 -10.78
N VAL A 193 -16.76 -62.75 -9.91
CA VAL A 193 -17.50 -62.77 -8.64
C VAL A 193 -18.56 -61.69 -8.72
N GLN A 194 -19.84 -62.06 -8.67
CA GLN A 194 -20.90 -61.12 -9.03
C GLN A 194 -22.21 -61.32 -8.26
N ASN A 195 -23.00 -60.25 -8.21
CA ASN A 195 -24.36 -60.21 -7.68
C ASN A 195 -24.45 -60.84 -6.28
N LEU A 196 -23.65 -60.37 -5.33
CA LEU A 196 -23.63 -60.93 -3.99
C LEU A 196 -23.28 -59.90 -2.94
N GLU A 197 -23.70 -60.19 -1.70
CA GLU A 197 -23.26 -59.49 -0.49
C GLU A 197 -22.20 -60.32 0.24
N PHE A 198 -21.03 -59.75 0.49
CA PHE A 198 -20.11 -60.27 1.48
C PHE A 198 -20.51 -59.75 2.86
N VAL A 199 -20.85 -60.66 3.77
CA VAL A 199 -21.01 -60.32 5.20
C VAL A 199 -19.68 -60.56 5.89
N GLY A 200 -18.86 -59.51 5.91
CA GLY A 200 -17.51 -59.50 6.46
C GLY A 200 -17.42 -58.93 7.88
N GLY A 201 -16.24 -58.42 8.22
CA GLY A 201 -15.87 -57.93 9.54
C GLY A 201 -14.72 -58.71 10.18
N ASN A 202 -14.12 -58.14 11.23
CA ASN A 202 -13.02 -58.76 11.98
C ASN A 202 -11.82 -59.18 11.09
N GLY A 203 -11.52 -58.41 10.03
CA GLY A 203 -10.41 -58.67 9.10
C GLY A 203 -10.70 -59.69 8.00
N ALA A 204 -11.98 -60.00 7.73
CA ALA A 204 -12.36 -60.88 6.63
C ALA A 204 -11.88 -60.34 5.27
N LYS A 205 -11.14 -61.17 4.54
CA LYS A 205 -10.45 -60.77 3.31
C LYS A 205 -10.97 -61.49 2.08
N PHE A 206 -11.21 -60.73 1.01
CA PHE A 206 -11.29 -61.21 -0.36
C PHE A 206 -9.94 -61.07 -1.06
N THR A 207 -9.45 -62.15 -1.68
CA THR A 207 -8.19 -62.11 -2.46
C THR A 207 -8.42 -62.59 -3.88
N GLY A 208 -8.11 -61.75 -4.86
CA GLY A 208 -8.15 -62.11 -6.29
C GLY A 208 -6.77 -62.01 -6.93
N ASN A 209 -6.47 -62.84 -7.93
CA ASN A 209 -5.29 -62.64 -8.78
C ASN A 209 -5.68 -62.00 -10.13
N THR A 210 -4.67 -61.69 -10.95
CA THR A 210 -4.85 -61.13 -12.29
C THR A 210 -5.89 -61.91 -13.10
N GLY A 211 -6.95 -61.23 -13.53
CA GLY A 211 -8.07 -61.84 -14.25
C GLY A 211 -9.33 -62.01 -13.41
N THR A 212 -9.27 -61.72 -12.11
CA THR A 212 -10.43 -61.66 -11.22
C THR A 212 -11.26 -60.40 -11.48
N LYS A 213 -12.55 -60.58 -11.70
CA LYS A 213 -13.52 -59.50 -11.93
C LYS A 213 -14.61 -59.51 -10.87
N MET A 214 -14.89 -58.36 -10.28
CA MET A 214 -16.00 -58.16 -9.34
C MET A 214 -17.08 -57.26 -9.95
N VAL A 215 -18.35 -57.63 -9.79
CA VAL A 215 -19.49 -56.90 -10.36
C VAL A 215 -20.68 -56.92 -9.40
N SER A 216 -21.26 -55.75 -9.11
CA SER A 216 -22.46 -55.66 -8.26
C SER A 216 -22.27 -56.30 -6.88
N ILE A 217 -21.15 -55.96 -6.22
CA ILE A 217 -20.81 -56.45 -4.89
C ILE A 217 -21.31 -55.47 -3.83
N THR A 218 -21.92 -55.99 -2.77
CA THR A 218 -22.19 -55.25 -1.53
C THR A 218 -21.40 -55.86 -0.36
N ALA A 219 -20.97 -55.05 0.61
CA ALA A 219 -20.43 -55.55 1.87
C ALA A 219 -20.60 -54.53 3.01
N ASN A 220 -20.76 -55.01 4.24
CA ASN A 220 -20.69 -54.16 5.44
C ASN A 220 -19.24 -53.75 5.76
N GLU A 221 -18.31 -54.70 5.70
CA GLU A 221 -16.88 -54.47 5.86
C GLU A 221 -16.15 -55.50 4.99
N LEU A 222 -15.17 -55.08 4.20
CA LEU A 222 -14.37 -55.99 3.39
C LEU A 222 -12.93 -55.51 3.22
N GLU A 223 -11.98 -56.42 3.44
CA GLU A 223 -10.61 -56.24 2.99
C GLU A 223 -10.41 -56.84 1.59
N ILE A 224 -9.79 -56.09 0.69
CA ILE A 224 -9.47 -56.53 -0.68
C ILE A 224 -7.96 -56.59 -0.84
N ASP A 225 -7.48 -57.73 -1.34
CA ASP A 225 -6.07 -58.01 -1.57
C ASP A 225 -5.84 -58.65 -2.96
N GLY A 226 -4.60 -58.61 -3.43
CA GLY A 226 -4.21 -59.06 -4.76
C GLY A 226 -4.58 -58.08 -5.87
N VAL A 227 -5.01 -58.56 -7.04
CA VAL A 227 -5.35 -57.74 -8.22
C VAL A 227 -6.80 -58.00 -8.63
N VAL A 228 -7.66 -57.01 -8.43
CA VAL A 228 -9.10 -57.09 -8.69
C VAL A 228 -9.52 -56.04 -9.70
N GLN A 229 -10.21 -56.48 -10.75
CA GLN A 229 -10.89 -55.58 -11.68
C GLN A 229 -12.35 -55.46 -11.30
N MET A 230 -12.90 -54.26 -11.18
CA MET A 230 -14.30 -54.06 -10.88
C MET A 230 -15.02 -53.35 -12.03
N ARG A 231 -16.33 -53.56 -12.13
CA ARG A 231 -17.23 -52.76 -12.99
C ARG A 231 -18.62 -52.67 -12.38
N GLY A 232 -19.41 -51.72 -12.89
CA GLY A 232 -20.74 -51.45 -12.35
C GLY A 232 -20.65 -50.81 -10.96
N THR A 233 -21.73 -50.92 -10.20
CA THR A 233 -21.84 -50.32 -8.86
C THR A 233 -21.49 -51.32 -7.77
N ASN A 234 -20.51 -51.00 -6.94
CA ASN A 234 -20.08 -51.81 -5.81
C ASN A 234 -20.17 -50.94 -4.55
N SER A 235 -20.74 -51.46 -3.46
CA SER A 235 -21.02 -50.68 -2.26
C SER A 235 -20.48 -51.36 -1.01
N PHE A 236 -19.74 -50.62 -0.20
CA PHE A 236 -19.05 -51.10 1.00
C PHE A 236 -19.44 -50.21 2.18
N GLY A 237 -19.55 -50.75 3.39
CA GLY A 237 -19.54 -49.95 4.60
C GLY A 237 -18.13 -49.42 4.85
N THR A 238 -17.27 -50.27 5.40
CA THR A 238 -15.82 -50.05 5.45
C THR A 238 -15.11 -50.85 4.37
N LEU A 239 -14.22 -50.21 3.61
CA LEU A 239 -13.40 -50.85 2.58
C LEU A 239 -11.92 -50.66 2.93
N THR A 240 -11.20 -51.77 3.06
CA THR A 240 -9.74 -51.76 3.23
C THR A 240 -9.09 -52.36 1.98
N ASN A 241 -8.38 -51.54 1.21
CA ASN A 241 -7.65 -52.00 0.03
C ASN A 241 -6.16 -52.22 0.36
N TRP A 242 -5.71 -53.47 0.34
CA TRP A 242 -4.30 -53.86 0.42
C TRP A 242 -3.66 -54.05 -0.96
N GLY A 243 -4.47 -54.35 -1.98
CA GLY A 243 -4.02 -54.74 -3.31
C GLY A 243 -4.22 -53.66 -4.38
N ILE A 244 -4.51 -54.10 -5.60
CA ILE A 244 -4.83 -53.26 -6.74
C ILE A 244 -6.32 -53.39 -7.05
N ILE A 245 -7.06 -52.29 -6.90
CA ILE A 245 -8.42 -52.15 -7.42
C ILE A 245 -8.34 -51.31 -8.68
N ASP A 246 -8.73 -51.91 -9.80
CA ASP A 246 -8.74 -51.28 -11.12
C ASP A 246 -10.12 -51.45 -11.77
N ASN A 247 -10.47 -50.63 -12.75
CA ASN A 247 -11.69 -50.85 -13.51
C ASN A 247 -11.47 -51.79 -14.70
N VAL A 248 -12.53 -52.45 -15.14
CA VAL A 248 -12.51 -53.16 -16.43
C VAL A 248 -12.44 -52.12 -17.55
N ALA A 249 -11.53 -52.32 -18.53
CA ALA A 249 -11.36 -51.40 -19.66
C ALA A 249 -12.69 -51.11 -20.36
N SER A 250 -12.93 -49.84 -20.67
CA SER A 250 -14.16 -49.33 -21.32
C SER A 250 -15.44 -49.42 -20.49
N TYR A 251 -15.36 -49.79 -19.21
CA TYR A 251 -16.50 -49.74 -18.28
C TYR A 251 -16.31 -48.67 -17.21
N SER A 252 -17.45 -48.16 -16.72
CA SER A 252 -17.50 -47.37 -15.49
C SER A 252 -17.55 -48.29 -14.27
N LEU A 253 -16.85 -47.88 -13.23
CA LEU A 253 -16.81 -48.47 -11.91
C LEU A 253 -17.23 -47.40 -10.90
N ASP A 254 -18.32 -47.65 -10.19
CA ASP A 254 -18.71 -46.85 -9.02
C ASP A 254 -18.40 -47.65 -7.77
N ILE A 255 -17.54 -47.11 -6.91
CA ILE A 255 -17.25 -47.64 -5.57
C ILE A 255 -17.89 -46.69 -4.57
N ASN A 256 -18.95 -47.15 -3.91
CA ASN A 256 -19.62 -46.39 -2.85
C ASN A 256 -19.11 -46.90 -1.49
N VAL A 257 -18.61 -46.01 -0.64
CA VAL A 257 -18.16 -46.35 0.72
C VAL A 257 -18.98 -45.54 1.71
N SER A 258 -19.80 -46.20 2.54
CA SER A 258 -20.70 -45.51 3.47
C SER A 258 -20.04 -45.12 4.79
N ASP A 259 -18.95 -45.79 5.18
CA ASP A 259 -18.15 -45.46 6.35
C ASP A 259 -16.73 -45.03 5.93
N VAL A 260 -15.72 -45.89 6.09
CA VAL A 260 -14.32 -45.50 5.93
C VAL A 260 -13.66 -46.24 4.77
N LEU A 261 -12.87 -45.51 3.96
CA LEU A 261 -11.94 -46.11 3.01
C LEU A 261 -10.51 -46.06 3.57
N TYR A 262 -9.92 -47.24 3.78
CA TYR A 262 -8.48 -47.41 4.02
C TYR A 262 -7.80 -47.89 2.75
N ASN A 263 -7.04 -47.02 2.08
CA ASN A 263 -6.28 -47.39 0.88
C ASN A 263 -4.80 -47.58 1.20
N HIS A 264 -4.37 -48.82 1.46
CA HIS A 264 -2.97 -49.20 1.59
C HIS A 264 -2.32 -49.56 0.24
N GLY A 265 -3.11 -50.05 -0.70
CA GLY A 265 -2.66 -50.47 -2.02
C GLY A 265 -2.78 -49.40 -3.10
N THR A 266 -3.30 -49.77 -4.26
CA THR A 266 -3.52 -48.88 -5.40
C THR A 266 -4.97 -48.93 -5.86
N ILE A 267 -5.60 -47.76 -5.96
CA ILE A 267 -6.88 -47.57 -6.65
C ILE A 267 -6.59 -46.79 -7.93
N THR A 268 -6.92 -47.35 -9.09
CA THR A 268 -6.55 -46.77 -10.39
C THR A 268 -7.71 -46.78 -11.40
N ARG A 269 -7.44 -46.23 -12.57
CA ARG A 269 -8.28 -46.24 -13.76
C ARG A 269 -7.46 -46.68 -14.97
N LYS A 270 -7.99 -47.58 -15.78
CA LYS A 270 -7.49 -47.89 -17.12
C LYS A 270 -7.78 -46.78 -18.11
N THR A 271 -6.93 -46.68 -19.13
CA THR A 271 -6.92 -45.62 -20.16
C THR A 271 -8.26 -45.38 -20.88
N SER A 272 -9.19 -46.34 -20.92
CA SER A 272 -10.48 -46.22 -21.61
C SER A 272 -11.73 -46.26 -20.71
N GLY A 273 -11.61 -46.35 -19.39
CA GLY A 273 -12.77 -46.38 -18.49
C GLY A 273 -12.68 -45.39 -17.34
N SER A 274 -13.63 -45.47 -16.40
CA SER A 274 -13.73 -44.55 -15.27
C SER A 274 -13.89 -45.27 -13.94
N THR A 275 -13.17 -44.78 -12.93
CA THR A 275 -13.34 -45.20 -11.52
C THR A 275 -13.86 -43.99 -10.74
N ASN A 276 -15.11 -44.05 -10.30
CA ASN A 276 -15.75 -43.04 -9.46
C ASN A 276 -15.80 -43.57 -8.03
N LEU A 277 -15.11 -42.89 -7.13
CA LEU A 277 -15.09 -43.20 -5.72
C LEU A 277 -16.03 -42.23 -4.97
N ASN A 278 -17.14 -42.75 -4.44
CA ASN A 278 -18.14 -41.98 -3.70
C ASN A 278 -18.03 -42.32 -2.20
N LEU A 279 -17.57 -41.36 -1.41
CA LEU A 279 -17.34 -41.49 0.03
C LEU A 279 -18.43 -40.76 0.80
N GLN A 280 -19.10 -41.46 1.71
CA GLN A 280 -20.05 -40.82 2.62
C GLN A 280 -19.39 -40.33 3.91
N ARG A 281 -18.19 -40.83 4.27
CA ARG A 281 -17.41 -40.35 5.41
C ARG A 281 -15.93 -40.21 5.07
N ASP A 282 -15.05 -41.05 5.61
CA ASP A 282 -13.63 -40.73 5.77
C ASP A 282 -12.72 -41.42 4.74
N LEU A 283 -11.60 -40.75 4.43
CA LEU A 283 -10.56 -41.23 3.53
C LEU A 283 -9.22 -41.31 4.26
N TYR A 284 -8.67 -42.52 4.36
CA TYR A 284 -7.31 -42.77 4.83
C TYR A 284 -6.46 -43.37 3.71
N ASN A 285 -5.65 -42.54 3.07
CA ASN A 285 -4.80 -42.94 1.95
C ASN A 285 -3.34 -43.16 2.38
N TYR A 286 -2.93 -44.43 2.44
CA TYR A 286 -1.56 -44.86 2.69
C TYR A 286 -0.81 -45.24 1.40
N GLY A 287 -1.52 -45.48 0.30
CA GLY A 287 -0.99 -45.92 -0.99
C GLY A 287 -1.26 -44.95 -2.15
N ASN A 288 -1.48 -45.49 -3.35
CA ASN A 288 -1.67 -44.71 -4.58
C ASN A 288 -3.16 -44.53 -4.91
N LEU A 289 -3.56 -43.29 -5.21
CA LEU A 289 -4.95 -42.95 -5.56
C LEU A 289 -5.03 -42.18 -6.88
N ASN A 290 -5.41 -42.89 -7.95
CA ASN A 290 -5.64 -42.38 -9.30
C ASN A 290 -7.02 -42.81 -9.83
N ALA A 291 -8.07 -42.47 -9.08
CA ALA A 291 -9.44 -42.62 -9.55
C ALA A 291 -9.77 -41.52 -10.56
N SER A 292 -10.80 -41.71 -11.40
CA SER A 292 -11.28 -40.64 -12.29
C SER A 292 -11.86 -39.48 -11.49
N GLN A 293 -12.59 -39.81 -10.43
CA GLN A 293 -13.17 -38.87 -9.49
C GLN A 293 -13.15 -39.45 -8.07
N VAL A 294 -12.77 -38.62 -7.10
CA VAL A 294 -13.01 -38.86 -5.67
C VAL A 294 -14.06 -37.86 -5.21
N ARG A 295 -15.14 -38.33 -4.60
CA ARG A 295 -16.32 -37.53 -4.28
C ARG A 295 -16.75 -37.76 -2.84
N PHE A 296 -16.79 -36.73 -2.02
CA PHE A 296 -17.51 -36.75 -0.74
C PHE A 296 -18.96 -36.38 -1.00
N VAL A 297 -19.91 -37.25 -0.64
CA VAL A 297 -21.29 -37.19 -1.15
C VAL A 297 -22.38 -37.07 -0.09
N ALA A 298 -22.09 -37.35 1.18
CA ALA A 298 -23.09 -37.35 2.25
C ALA A 298 -22.83 -36.20 3.23
N PRO A 299 -23.86 -35.62 3.88
CA PRO A 299 -23.69 -34.61 4.91
C PRO A 299 -22.94 -35.12 6.15
N GLY A 300 -21.96 -34.36 6.62
CA GLY A 300 -21.23 -34.62 7.87
C GLY A 300 -19.78 -34.15 7.79
N PRO A 301 -19.03 -34.17 8.90
CA PRO A 301 -17.59 -34.01 8.82
C PRO A 301 -16.95 -35.23 8.13
N HIS A 302 -16.01 -34.98 7.24
CA HIS A 302 -15.19 -35.97 6.57
C HIS A 302 -13.75 -35.82 7.00
N GLN A 303 -13.13 -36.89 7.49
CA GLN A 303 -11.72 -36.90 7.81
C GLN A 303 -10.90 -37.34 6.60
N ILE A 304 -9.81 -36.64 6.34
CA ILE A 304 -8.90 -36.94 5.23
C ILE A 304 -7.49 -37.05 5.77
N TYR A 305 -6.89 -38.21 5.53
CA TYR A 305 -5.52 -38.51 5.87
C TYR A 305 -4.77 -39.02 4.64
N GLN A 306 -3.56 -38.50 4.44
CA GLN A 306 -2.57 -39.02 3.50
C GLN A 306 -1.26 -39.30 4.23
N SER A 307 -0.76 -40.54 4.15
CA SER A 307 0.54 -40.90 4.73
C SER A 307 1.68 -40.14 4.04
N ASP A 308 2.74 -39.81 4.78
CA ASP A 308 3.95 -39.22 4.21
C ASP A 308 4.66 -40.11 3.19
N THR A 309 4.44 -41.43 3.28
CA THR A 309 4.97 -42.41 2.32
C THR A 309 4.04 -42.65 1.13
N ALA A 310 2.81 -42.13 1.15
CA ALA A 310 1.88 -42.26 0.04
C ALA A 310 2.29 -41.34 -1.12
N GLY A 311 2.13 -41.83 -2.36
CA GLY A 311 2.29 -41.00 -3.55
C GLY A 311 1.26 -39.86 -3.59
N ASP A 312 1.53 -38.85 -4.42
CA ASP A 312 0.59 -37.75 -4.67
C ASP A 312 -0.76 -38.30 -5.16
N ILE A 313 -1.85 -37.70 -4.70
CA ILE A 313 -3.17 -37.98 -5.25
C ILE A 313 -3.18 -37.44 -6.69
N THR A 314 -3.29 -38.35 -7.65
CA THR A 314 -3.25 -38.06 -9.10
C THR A 314 -4.62 -38.19 -9.76
N SER A 315 -5.66 -38.32 -8.93
CA SER A 315 -7.05 -38.36 -9.38
C SER A 315 -7.38 -37.02 -10.05
N PRO A 316 -7.81 -36.98 -11.34
CA PRO A 316 -8.01 -35.71 -12.05
C PRO A 316 -9.04 -34.80 -11.38
N THR A 317 -10.01 -35.39 -10.68
CA THR A 317 -11.06 -34.64 -10.00
C THR A 317 -11.21 -35.11 -8.55
N PHE A 318 -11.20 -34.16 -7.63
CA PHE A 318 -11.44 -34.38 -6.20
C PHE A 318 -12.50 -33.37 -5.75
N ILE A 319 -13.65 -33.86 -5.31
CA ILE A 319 -14.85 -33.03 -5.09
C ILE A 319 -15.46 -33.31 -3.73
N ALA A 320 -15.79 -32.26 -2.98
CA ALA A 320 -16.82 -32.32 -1.96
C ALA A 320 -18.11 -31.77 -2.58
N VAL A 321 -19.17 -32.58 -2.68
CA VAL A 321 -20.44 -32.05 -3.24
C VAL A 321 -20.97 -30.93 -2.34
N ALA A 322 -21.70 -29.98 -2.90
CA ALA A 322 -22.28 -28.91 -2.10
C ALA A 322 -23.06 -29.48 -0.91
N GLU A 323 -22.82 -28.93 0.28
CA GLU A 323 -23.47 -29.37 1.54
C GLU A 323 -23.14 -30.80 1.98
N SER A 324 -22.05 -31.41 1.47
CA SER A 324 -21.49 -32.64 2.07
C SER A 324 -20.89 -32.39 3.45
N GLY A 325 -20.53 -31.16 3.79
CA GLY A 325 -20.00 -30.81 5.10
C GLY A 325 -18.50 -30.62 5.09
N ASN A 326 -17.93 -30.44 6.29
CA ASN A 326 -16.55 -29.99 6.45
C ASN A 326 -15.56 -31.12 6.15
N LEU A 327 -14.46 -30.78 5.49
CA LEU A 327 -13.33 -31.69 5.30
C LEU A 327 -12.28 -31.35 6.35
N GLU A 328 -12.00 -32.28 7.26
CA GLU A 328 -10.99 -32.15 8.32
C GLU A 328 -9.71 -32.86 7.90
N MET A 329 -8.62 -32.10 7.79
CA MET A 329 -7.30 -32.65 7.49
C MET A 329 -6.67 -33.25 8.76
N LEU A 330 -6.20 -34.49 8.63
CA LEU A 330 -5.42 -35.18 9.67
C LEU A 330 -3.93 -35.29 9.31
N SER A 331 -3.52 -34.82 8.13
CA SER A 331 -2.14 -34.75 7.68
C SER A 331 -1.99 -33.73 6.53
N ASN A 332 -0.75 -33.47 6.12
CA ASN A 332 -0.48 -32.72 4.91
C ASN A 332 -0.99 -33.47 3.67
N LEU A 333 -1.66 -32.75 2.77
CA LEU A 333 -2.19 -33.33 1.54
C LEU A 333 -1.34 -32.92 0.32
N ARG A 334 -1.14 -33.85 -0.61
CA ARG A 334 -0.35 -33.69 -1.82
C ARG A 334 -1.14 -34.15 -3.04
N PHE A 335 -1.34 -33.23 -3.98
CA PHE A 335 -2.05 -33.45 -5.24
C PHE A 335 -1.14 -33.20 -6.44
N LYS A 336 -1.30 -33.99 -7.51
CA LYS A 336 -0.58 -33.78 -8.78
C LYS A 336 -1.57 -33.79 -9.94
N ASN A 337 -1.61 -32.70 -10.71
CA ASN A 337 -2.48 -32.53 -11.87
C ASN A 337 -3.99 -32.72 -11.57
N SER A 338 -4.41 -32.41 -10.33
CA SER A 338 -5.79 -32.57 -9.88
C SER A 338 -6.56 -31.24 -9.87
N VAL A 339 -7.86 -31.32 -10.14
CA VAL A 339 -8.82 -30.26 -9.82
C VAL A 339 -9.50 -30.61 -8.50
N VAL A 340 -9.17 -29.86 -7.45
CA VAL A 340 -9.80 -29.93 -6.14
C VAL A 340 -10.89 -28.85 -6.07
N ASN A 341 -12.15 -29.27 -6.03
CA ASN A 341 -13.30 -28.36 -5.96
C ASN A 341 -14.16 -28.72 -4.75
N LEU A 342 -14.17 -27.87 -3.73
CA LEU A 342 -14.91 -28.16 -2.50
C LEU A 342 -16.33 -27.55 -2.50
N ASN A 343 -16.79 -26.95 -3.60
CA ASN A 343 -18.13 -26.38 -3.75
C ASN A 343 -18.60 -25.55 -2.54
N ASN A 344 -17.71 -24.69 -2.03
CA ASN A 344 -17.88 -23.81 -0.87
C ASN A 344 -18.02 -24.52 0.48
N ASN A 345 -17.72 -25.82 0.57
CA ASN A 345 -17.54 -26.49 1.86
C ASN A 345 -16.26 -26.00 2.54
N THR A 346 -16.24 -26.13 3.88
CA THR A 346 -15.08 -25.76 4.70
C THR A 346 -14.03 -26.86 4.70
N LEU A 347 -12.78 -26.50 4.40
CA LEU A 347 -11.59 -27.29 4.66
C LEU A 347 -10.98 -26.81 5.98
N MET A 348 -11.05 -27.65 7.02
CA MET A 348 -10.37 -27.43 8.29
C MET A 348 -8.94 -27.97 8.17
N MET A 349 -7.97 -27.05 8.21
CA MET A 349 -6.55 -27.38 8.07
C MET A 349 -5.86 -27.60 9.43
N THR A 350 -6.61 -27.56 10.53
CA THR A 350 -6.11 -27.83 11.88
C THR A 350 -6.83 -29.01 12.51
N HIS A 351 -6.09 -29.93 13.13
CA HIS A 351 -6.63 -30.98 13.99
C HIS A 351 -5.78 -31.16 15.24
N ASN A 352 -6.41 -31.21 16.42
CA ASN A 352 -5.74 -31.33 17.73
C ASN A 352 -4.61 -30.31 17.97
N GLY A 353 -4.76 -29.09 17.46
CA GLY A 353 -3.77 -28.01 17.59
C GLY A 353 -2.56 -28.13 16.65
N VAL A 354 -2.57 -29.08 15.71
CA VAL A 354 -1.56 -29.20 14.66
C VAL A 354 -2.12 -28.60 13.38
N ASP A 355 -1.35 -27.73 12.75
CA ASP A 355 -1.65 -27.12 11.45
C ASP A 355 -1.05 -27.95 10.31
N TYR A 356 -1.86 -28.18 9.28
CA TYR A 356 -1.47 -28.89 8.07
C TYR A 356 -1.49 -27.95 6.87
N GLY A 357 -0.72 -28.31 5.84
CA GLY A 357 -0.68 -27.65 4.56
C GLY A 357 -1.12 -28.54 3.40
N ILE A 358 -1.38 -27.90 2.27
CA ILE A 358 -1.72 -28.58 1.02
C ILE A 358 -0.73 -28.19 -0.08
N THR A 359 -0.18 -29.20 -0.76
CA THR A 359 0.78 -29.01 -1.86
C THR A 359 0.19 -29.50 -3.17
N PHE A 360 0.31 -28.68 -4.21
CA PHE A 360 -0.11 -29.01 -5.56
C PHE A 360 1.08 -28.98 -6.51
N THR A 361 1.37 -30.12 -7.15
CA THR A 361 2.27 -30.22 -8.30
C THR A 361 1.43 -30.05 -9.58
N GLY A 362 1.20 -28.79 -9.97
CA GLY A 362 0.19 -28.38 -10.96
C GLY A 362 -1.25 -28.65 -10.50
N GLY A 363 -2.23 -28.17 -11.29
CA GLY A 363 -3.66 -28.41 -11.02
C GLY A 363 -4.45 -27.15 -10.65
N THR A 364 -5.60 -27.32 -10.00
CA THR A 364 -6.48 -26.21 -9.60
C THR A 364 -7.14 -26.47 -8.25
N PHE A 365 -7.15 -25.47 -7.37
CA PHE A 365 -7.88 -25.48 -6.11
C PHE A 365 -8.94 -24.37 -6.09
N LYS A 366 -10.21 -24.72 -5.88
CA LYS A 366 -11.31 -23.75 -6.04
C LYS A 366 -12.54 -24.01 -5.19
N ASN A 367 -13.35 -22.95 -5.05
CA ASN A 367 -14.64 -22.93 -4.34
C ASN A 367 -14.50 -23.54 -2.94
N VAL A 368 -13.71 -22.91 -2.08
CA VAL A 368 -13.36 -23.46 -0.76
C VAL A 368 -13.39 -22.38 0.31
N VAL A 369 -13.89 -22.74 1.49
CA VAL A 369 -13.68 -21.96 2.71
C VAL A 369 -12.56 -22.63 3.51
N ILE A 370 -11.44 -21.96 3.76
CA ILE A 370 -10.28 -22.49 4.46
C ILE A 370 -10.29 -21.98 5.89
N ALA A 371 -10.43 -22.90 6.84
CA ALA A 371 -10.36 -22.60 8.27
C ALA A 371 -9.02 -23.10 8.83
N GLY A 372 -8.25 -22.19 9.43
CA GLY A 372 -6.89 -22.46 9.91
C GLY A 372 -6.44 -21.48 10.99
N ASN A 373 -5.36 -21.82 11.71
CA ASN A 373 -4.85 -21.08 12.87
C ASN A 373 -3.61 -20.20 12.59
N GLY A 374 -3.15 -20.13 11.34
CA GLY A 374 -2.11 -19.17 10.92
C GLY A 374 -0.82 -19.78 10.39
N GLU A 375 -0.51 -21.04 10.71
CA GLU A 375 0.64 -21.77 10.13
C GLU A 375 0.24 -22.66 8.94
N ASN A 376 -1.03 -22.62 8.54
CA ASN A 376 -1.55 -23.38 7.40
C ASN A 376 -1.11 -22.76 6.08
N TYR A 377 -0.60 -23.59 5.16
CA TYR A 377 -0.10 -23.13 3.88
C TYR A 377 -0.78 -23.81 2.69
N VAL A 378 -0.89 -23.07 1.60
CA VAL A 378 -1.12 -23.60 0.24
C VAL A 378 0.16 -23.41 -0.56
N LYS A 379 0.69 -24.51 -1.09
CA LYS A 379 1.95 -24.52 -1.84
C LYS A 379 1.74 -24.96 -3.28
N GLY A 380 2.11 -24.09 -4.23
CA GLY A 380 2.12 -24.40 -5.65
C GLY A 380 3.52 -24.76 -6.17
N ILE A 381 3.65 -25.91 -6.82
CA ILE A 381 4.87 -26.36 -7.48
C ILE A 381 4.54 -26.62 -8.96
N PRO A 382 5.35 -26.14 -9.92
CA PRO A 382 5.17 -26.49 -11.32
C PRO A 382 5.25 -28.01 -11.52
N ASN A 383 4.41 -28.55 -12.39
CA ASN A 383 4.49 -29.96 -12.78
C ASN A 383 5.59 -30.22 -13.82
N ASP A 384 5.74 -31.47 -14.26
CA ASP A 384 6.73 -31.89 -15.28
C ASP A 384 6.58 -31.17 -16.64
N SER A 385 5.48 -30.46 -16.87
CA SER A 385 5.21 -29.64 -18.06
C SER A 385 5.31 -28.14 -17.78
N GLU A 386 5.91 -27.75 -16.65
CA GLU A 386 6.02 -26.35 -16.18
C GLU A 386 4.66 -25.65 -15.99
N VAL A 387 3.59 -26.43 -15.80
CA VAL A 387 2.27 -25.88 -15.49
C VAL A 387 2.14 -25.73 -13.98
N THR A 388 2.06 -24.49 -13.54
CA THR A 388 1.88 -24.09 -12.15
C THR A 388 0.42 -24.25 -11.70
N MET A 389 0.22 -24.35 -10.38
CA MET A 389 -1.09 -24.39 -9.72
C MET A 389 -1.93 -23.14 -10.00
N ARG A 390 -3.24 -23.33 -10.15
CA ARG A 390 -4.25 -22.24 -10.15
C ARG A 390 -5.10 -22.26 -8.88
N MET A 391 -5.46 -21.08 -8.38
CA MET A 391 -6.35 -20.92 -7.23
C MET A 391 -7.44 -19.88 -7.53
N GLU A 392 -8.70 -20.20 -7.26
CA GLU A 392 -9.83 -19.29 -7.52
C GLU A 392 -11.01 -19.48 -6.55
N ASP A 393 -11.75 -18.41 -6.30
CA ASP A 393 -13.00 -18.39 -5.53
C ASP A 393 -12.83 -19.03 -4.12
N PHE A 394 -11.82 -18.58 -3.36
CA PHE A 394 -11.62 -19.03 -1.97
C PHE A 394 -11.90 -17.94 -0.94
N VAL A 395 -12.29 -18.38 0.26
CA VAL A 395 -12.33 -17.58 1.49
C VAL A 395 -11.44 -18.26 2.51
N ALA A 396 -10.57 -17.54 3.20
CA ALA A 396 -9.73 -18.10 4.26
C ALA A 396 -9.73 -17.22 5.51
N ASP A 397 -9.50 -17.81 6.68
CA ASP A 397 -9.26 -17.06 7.92
C ASP A 397 -7.84 -16.49 7.91
N ASN A 398 -6.84 -17.33 8.14
CA ASN A 398 -5.43 -17.01 7.94
C ASN A 398 -4.86 -17.94 6.87
N LEU A 399 -3.94 -17.44 6.05
CA LEU A 399 -3.37 -18.24 4.96
C LEU A 399 -1.93 -17.85 4.67
N GLU A 400 -1.07 -18.86 4.58
CA GLU A 400 0.26 -18.71 4.00
C GLU A 400 0.30 -19.22 2.55
N ILE A 401 0.89 -18.43 1.66
CA ILE A 401 1.17 -18.81 0.27
C ILE A 401 2.64 -19.16 0.11
N GLN A 402 2.90 -20.34 -0.47
CA GLN A 402 4.24 -20.82 -0.80
C GLN A 402 4.36 -21.27 -2.26
N GLY A 403 5.58 -21.24 -2.79
CA GLY A 403 5.82 -21.61 -4.19
C GLY A 403 5.17 -20.64 -5.17
N GLU A 404 4.86 -21.08 -6.39
CA GLU A 404 4.20 -20.22 -7.39
C GLU A 404 2.73 -20.60 -7.53
N ILE A 405 1.82 -19.62 -7.46
CA ILE A 405 0.38 -19.82 -7.62
C ILE A 405 -0.21 -18.74 -8.54
N TYR A 406 -0.97 -19.19 -9.53
CA TYR A 406 -1.78 -18.32 -10.37
C TYR A 406 -3.16 -18.10 -9.75
N PHE A 407 -3.45 -16.86 -9.37
CA PHE A 407 -4.74 -16.47 -8.83
C PHE A 407 -5.68 -15.95 -9.92
N LEU A 408 -6.94 -16.32 -9.80
CA LEU A 408 -8.02 -15.87 -10.68
C LEU A 408 -9.22 -15.41 -9.85
N LYS A 409 -10.08 -14.59 -10.47
CA LYS A 409 -11.38 -14.16 -9.94
C LYS A 409 -11.25 -13.45 -8.57
N SER A 410 -12.22 -13.64 -7.67
CA SER A 410 -12.26 -12.94 -6.39
C SER A 410 -11.93 -13.89 -5.25
N ASN A 411 -10.99 -13.48 -4.41
CA ASN A 411 -10.50 -14.26 -3.28
C ASN A 411 -10.48 -13.38 -2.03
N GLN A 412 -10.66 -14.01 -0.87
CA GLN A 412 -10.74 -13.30 0.40
C GLN A 412 -9.95 -14.02 1.50
N VAL A 413 -9.19 -13.25 2.27
CA VAL A 413 -8.58 -13.67 3.54
C VAL A 413 -9.09 -12.72 4.62
N THR A 414 -9.82 -13.20 5.61
CA THR A 414 -10.47 -12.35 6.64
C THR A 414 -9.48 -11.93 7.74
N GLY A 415 -8.44 -12.73 7.97
CA GLY A 415 -7.36 -12.49 8.92
C GLY A 415 -6.08 -12.04 8.23
N THR A 416 -4.97 -12.72 8.53
CA THR A 416 -3.65 -12.43 8.00
C THR A 416 -3.33 -13.30 6.79
N LEU A 417 -2.86 -12.65 5.72
CA LEU A 417 -2.27 -13.30 4.56
C LEU A 417 -0.76 -13.11 4.57
N VAL A 418 -0.02 -14.23 4.62
CA VAL A 418 1.44 -14.24 4.49
C VAL A 418 1.81 -14.77 3.11
N ASN A 419 2.51 -13.97 2.30
CA ASN A 419 3.05 -14.42 1.02
C ASN A 419 4.55 -14.68 1.14
N ASN A 420 4.95 -15.95 1.17
CA ASN A 420 6.34 -16.42 1.10
C ASN A 420 6.71 -16.94 -0.31
N GLY A 421 5.80 -16.82 -1.28
CA GLY A 421 5.94 -17.36 -2.63
C GLY A 421 5.77 -16.31 -3.73
N ILE A 422 5.29 -16.75 -4.88
CA ILE A 422 4.96 -15.92 -6.03
C ILE A 422 3.45 -15.98 -6.23
N MET A 423 2.77 -14.89 -5.93
CA MET A 423 1.37 -14.67 -6.26
C MET A 423 1.29 -13.97 -7.62
N ASN A 424 0.85 -14.70 -8.64
CA ASN A 424 0.78 -14.19 -10.01
C ASN A 424 -0.68 -14.15 -10.49
N THR A 425 -1.09 -13.09 -11.18
CA THR A 425 -2.40 -13.08 -11.86
C THR A 425 -2.27 -13.57 -13.29
N GLN A 426 -3.09 -14.55 -13.66
CA GLN A 426 -3.04 -15.16 -14.99
C GLN A 426 -3.40 -14.16 -16.11
N ALA A 427 -2.72 -14.28 -17.25
CA ALA A 427 -2.98 -13.46 -18.44
C ALA A 427 -4.47 -13.49 -18.83
N SER A 428 -5.02 -12.31 -19.18
CA SER A 428 -6.43 -12.09 -19.51
C SER A 428 -7.42 -12.22 -18.34
N TYR A 429 -6.95 -12.41 -17.11
CA TYR A 429 -7.81 -12.44 -15.93
C TYR A 429 -7.62 -11.21 -15.04
N THR A 430 -8.66 -10.94 -14.26
CA THR A 430 -8.64 -10.00 -13.14
C THR A 430 -8.68 -10.81 -11.85
N HIS A 431 -7.80 -10.45 -10.92
CA HIS A 431 -7.75 -11.01 -9.57
C HIS A 431 -8.07 -9.91 -8.56
N ASN A 432 -9.15 -10.10 -7.80
CA ASN A 432 -9.53 -9.24 -6.68
C ASN A 432 -9.23 -9.98 -5.39
N LEU A 433 -8.29 -9.48 -4.60
CA LEU A 433 -7.90 -10.07 -3.33
C LEU A 433 -8.27 -9.14 -2.19
N THR A 434 -9.15 -9.57 -1.31
CA THR A 434 -9.48 -8.84 -0.07
C THR A 434 -8.72 -9.43 1.11
N VAL A 435 -8.03 -8.59 1.89
CA VAL A 435 -7.29 -9.00 3.10
C VAL A 435 -7.80 -8.19 4.29
N GLY A 436 -8.33 -8.88 5.29
CA GLY A 436 -9.08 -8.29 6.39
C GLY A 436 -8.21 -7.66 7.48
N SER A 437 -7.16 -8.36 7.95
CA SER A 437 -6.37 -7.90 9.10
C SER A 437 -4.96 -7.42 8.74
N LYS A 438 -4.21 -8.21 7.95
CA LYS A 438 -2.83 -7.86 7.59
C LYS A 438 -2.35 -8.61 6.35
N LEU A 439 -1.71 -7.91 5.42
CA LEU A 439 -0.95 -8.52 4.34
C LEU A 439 0.56 -8.40 4.61
N GLU A 440 1.23 -9.54 4.78
CA GLU A 440 2.69 -9.66 4.88
C GLU A 440 3.24 -10.25 3.59
N ASN A 441 3.87 -9.43 2.76
CA ASN A 441 4.50 -9.88 1.53
C ASN A 441 6.02 -10.03 1.71
N HIS A 442 6.50 -11.27 1.86
CA HIS A 442 7.93 -11.62 1.84
C HIS A 442 8.42 -12.09 0.47
N GLY A 443 7.51 -12.55 -0.39
CA GLY A 443 7.80 -13.02 -1.74
C GLY A 443 7.50 -11.98 -2.82
N THR A 444 6.83 -12.42 -3.87
CA THR A 444 6.49 -11.62 -5.05
C THR A 444 4.99 -11.60 -5.26
N ILE A 445 4.40 -10.40 -5.34
CA ILE A 445 3.06 -10.19 -5.90
C ILE A 445 3.25 -9.56 -7.27
N THR A 446 2.74 -10.21 -8.33
CA THR A 446 2.93 -9.76 -9.71
C THR A 446 1.74 -10.09 -10.60
N GLN A 447 1.80 -9.69 -11.86
CA GLN A 447 0.75 -9.85 -12.85
C GLN A 447 1.36 -10.01 -14.25
N LEU A 448 0.78 -10.88 -15.07
CA LEU A 448 1.20 -11.03 -16.48
C LEU A 448 0.67 -9.89 -17.36
N SER A 449 1.24 -9.75 -18.56
CA SER A 449 0.73 -8.83 -19.59
C SER A 449 -0.77 -9.05 -19.84
N ASN A 450 -1.53 -7.95 -19.91
CA ASN A 450 -2.99 -7.95 -20.07
C ASN A 450 -3.77 -8.63 -18.91
N SER A 451 -3.21 -8.65 -17.69
CA SER A 451 -3.94 -9.04 -16.48
C SER A 451 -4.05 -7.87 -15.50
N SER A 452 -4.79 -8.06 -14.41
CA SER A 452 -4.96 -7.01 -13.40
C SER A 452 -5.10 -7.59 -12.01
N THR A 453 -4.15 -7.26 -11.13
CA THR A 453 -4.21 -7.56 -9.69
C THR A 453 -4.74 -6.35 -8.93
N TYR A 454 -5.86 -6.52 -8.23
CA TYR A 454 -6.45 -5.54 -7.31
C TYR A 454 -6.36 -6.07 -5.89
N LEU A 455 -5.67 -5.35 -5.01
CA LEU A 455 -5.55 -5.65 -3.59
C LEU A 455 -6.49 -4.71 -2.81
N TYR A 456 -7.42 -5.27 -2.04
CA TYR A 456 -8.32 -4.56 -1.14
C TYR A 456 -7.90 -4.87 0.29
N LEU A 457 -7.26 -3.93 0.95
CA LEU A 457 -6.69 -4.10 2.26
C LEU A 457 -7.58 -3.38 3.28
N ASP A 458 -8.37 -4.14 4.01
CA ASP A 458 -9.07 -3.62 5.19
C ASP A 458 -8.07 -3.41 6.33
N GLY A 459 -6.99 -4.20 6.37
CA GLY A 459 -5.97 -4.18 7.40
C GLY A 459 -4.66 -3.47 7.05
N ASP A 460 -3.60 -3.85 7.74
CA ASP A 460 -2.25 -3.30 7.57
C ASP A 460 -1.52 -3.89 6.36
N PHE A 461 -0.55 -3.15 5.80
CA PHE A 461 0.28 -3.59 4.67
C PHE A 461 1.77 -3.59 5.02
N TYR A 462 2.38 -4.77 5.01
CA TYR A 462 3.80 -4.99 5.28
C TYR A 462 4.46 -5.62 4.06
N ASN A 463 5.31 -4.86 3.39
CA ASN A 463 5.99 -5.30 2.17
C ASN A 463 7.50 -5.47 2.40
N TYR A 464 7.92 -6.71 2.63
CA TYR A 464 9.32 -7.13 2.67
C TYR A 464 9.86 -7.53 1.30
N GLY A 465 8.98 -7.97 0.38
CA GLY A 465 9.33 -8.46 -0.95
C GLY A 465 8.98 -7.52 -2.10
N PHE A 466 8.73 -8.08 -3.28
CA PHE A 466 8.36 -7.33 -4.49
C PHE A 466 6.84 -7.27 -4.64
N THR A 467 6.31 -6.08 -4.94
CA THR A 467 4.88 -5.88 -5.24
C THR A 467 4.72 -5.08 -6.54
N ASP A 468 4.13 -5.72 -7.54
CA ASP A 468 3.54 -5.14 -8.74
C ASP A 468 2.07 -5.54 -8.83
N ALA A 469 1.23 -4.67 -8.27
CA ALA A 469 -0.22 -4.76 -8.38
C ALA A 469 -0.73 -3.60 -9.22
N ARG A 470 -1.76 -3.82 -10.04
CA ARG A 470 -2.40 -2.71 -10.76
C ARG A 470 -2.92 -1.68 -9.78
N GLN A 471 -3.64 -2.12 -8.74
CA GLN A 471 -4.21 -1.24 -7.73
C GLN A 471 -4.12 -1.83 -6.33
N ILE A 472 -3.79 -0.98 -5.37
CA ILE A 472 -3.82 -1.26 -3.93
C ILE A 472 -4.81 -0.28 -3.30
N TYR A 473 -5.83 -0.79 -2.64
CA TYR A 473 -6.84 -0.02 -1.93
C TYR A 473 -6.68 -0.23 -0.43
N LEU A 474 -6.65 0.85 0.34
CA LEU A 474 -6.88 0.81 1.79
C LEU A 474 -8.38 1.09 1.99
N THR A 475 -9.15 0.09 2.42
CA THR A 475 -10.61 0.11 2.31
C THR A 475 -11.36 0.34 3.63
N ALA A 476 -10.76 0.00 4.76
CA ALA A 476 -11.43 0.13 6.05
C ALA A 476 -11.40 1.56 6.60
N SER A 477 -12.41 1.92 7.40
CA SER A 477 -12.52 3.25 8.00
C SER A 477 -11.65 3.46 9.25
N HIS A 478 -10.84 2.47 9.63
CA HIS A 478 -9.93 2.57 10.78
C HIS A 478 -8.51 2.96 10.34
N ASP A 479 -7.59 3.03 11.31
CA ASP A 479 -6.18 3.33 11.03
C ASP A 479 -5.53 2.18 10.25
N HIS A 480 -4.62 2.51 9.34
CA HIS A 480 -3.80 1.54 8.61
C HIS A 480 -2.33 1.78 8.87
N LYS A 481 -1.55 0.71 9.00
CA LYS A 481 -0.09 0.79 9.08
C LYS A 481 0.56 0.32 7.79
N LEU A 482 1.54 1.10 7.32
CA LEU A 482 2.32 0.80 6.14
C LEU A 482 3.78 0.58 6.53
N TYR A 483 4.31 -0.59 6.18
CA TYR A 483 5.72 -0.93 6.32
C TYR A 483 6.29 -1.40 4.99
N GLN A 484 7.49 -0.93 4.68
CA GLN A 484 8.33 -1.47 3.63
C GLN A 484 9.75 -1.70 4.15
N ASP A 485 10.36 -2.81 3.78
CA ASP A 485 11.74 -3.09 4.16
C ASP A 485 12.74 -2.13 3.49
N GLY A 486 13.78 -1.74 4.23
CA GLY A 486 14.73 -0.68 3.81
C GLY A 486 15.56 -1.04 2.58
N ASP A 487 15.84 -2.33 2.38
CA ASP A 487 16.50 -2.89 1.19
C ASP A 487 15.49 -3.42 0.15
N GLY A 488 14.19 -3.24 0.41
CA GLY A 488 13.10 -3.75 -0.41
C GLY A 488 12.99 -3.05 -1.76
N TYR A 489 12.48 -3.78 -2.76
CA TYR A 489 12.14 -3.21 -4.06
C TYR A 489 11.04 -2.16 -3.92
N SER A 490 11.12 -1.08 -4.71
CA SER A 490 10.06 -0.07 -4.78
C SER A 490 8.71 -0.72 -5.11
N ILE A 491 7.66 -0.32 -4.39
CA ILE A 491 6.29 -0.71 -4.69
C ILE A 491 5.97 -0.15 -6.07
N SER A 492 5.84 -1.06 -7.04
CA SER A 492 5.57 -0.73 -8.43
C SER A 492 4.09 -0.96 -8.68
N SER A 493 3.25 -0.16 -8.04
CA SER A 493 1.80 -0.21 -8.29
C SER A 493 1.41 0.79 -9.37
N SER A 494 0.36 0.53 -10.16
CA SER A 494 -0.16 1.62 -11.00
C SER A 494 -0.83 2.68 -10.11
N THR A 495 -1.56 2.28 -9.08
CA THR A 495 -2.14 3.20 -8.10
C THR A 495 -2.25 2.59 -6.69
N LEU A 496 -1.85 3.33 -5.67
CA LEU A 496 -2.25 3.12 -4.27
C LEU A 496 -3.30 4.16 -3.91
N THR A 497 -4.46 3.74 -3.44
CA THR A 497 -5.56 4.62 -3.03
C THR A 497 -6.01 4.31 -1.61
N ALA A 498 -5.99 5.29 -0.73
CA ALA A 498 -6.73 5.19 0.53
C ALA A 498 -8.16 5.70 0.33
N MET A 499 -9.18 4.93 0.72
CA MET A 499 -10.58 5.35 0.56
C MET A 499 -10.89 6.58 1.42
N ALA A 500 -11.84 7.41 0.99
CA ALA A 500 -12.21 8.60 1.73
C ALA A 500 -12.84 8.22 3.08
N GLY A 501 -12.39 8.86 4.16
CA GLY A 501 -12.89 8.57 5.51
C GLY A 501 -12.22 7.38 6.19
N ASN A 502 -11.06 6.93 5.68
CA ASN A 502 -10.17 6.07 6.45
C ASN A 502 -9.68 6.81 7.69
N GLY A 503 -9.20 6.05 8.68
CA GLY A 503 -8.48 6.61 9.80
C GLY A 503 -7.15 7.24 9.36
N THR A 504 -6.24 7.38 10.31
CA THR A 504 -4.87 7.75 10.01
C THR A 504 -4.14 6.63 9.28
N ILE A 505 -3.21 7.00 8.41
CA ILE A 505 -2.32 6.07 7.72
C ILE A 505 -0.95 6.30 8.33
N GLU A 506 -0.46 5.32 9.09
CA GLU A 506 0.77 5.43 9.85
C GLU A 506 1.93 4.77 9.09
N LEU A 507 3.03 5.50 8.91
CA LEU A 507 4.26 4.97 8.37
C LEU A 507 5.09 4.33 9.49
N LEU A 508 5.48 3.07 9.29
CA LEU A 508 6.40 2.34 10.16
C LEU A 508 7.83 2.28 9.59
N SER A 509 8.01 2.72 8.35
CA SER A 509 9.31 2.83 7.66
C SER A 509 9.25 3.85 6.54
N ASN A 510 10.40 4.13 5.91
CA ASN A 510 10.43 4.91 4.68
C ASN A 510 9.77 4.10 3.55
N LEU A 511 8.91 4.75 2.76
CA LEU A 511 8.28 4.11 1.61
C LEU A 511 8.92 4.54 0.29
N ASN A 512 9.06 3.60 -0.63
CA ASN A 512 9.62 3.75 -1.96
C ASN A 512 8.59 3.30 -2.99
N PHE A 513 8.18 4.23 -3.86
CA PHE A 513 7.27 3.97 -4.97
C PHE A 513 7.99 4.19 -6.30
N LYS A 514 7.61 3.40 -7.32
CA LYS A 514 8.11 3.57 -8.68
C LYS A 514 6.94 3.62 -9.66
N ASN A 515 6.87 4.69 -10.46
CA ASN A 515 5.86 4.91 -11.49
C ASN A 515 4.41 4.77 -10.99
N SER A 516 4.18 5.04 -9.70
CA SER A 516 2.89 4.88 -9.02
C SER A 516 2.15 6.20 -8.87
N THR A 517 0.81 6.13 -8.91
CA THR A 517 -0.05 7.18 -8.39
C THR A 517 -0.45 6.87 -6.95
N VAL A 518 -0.05 7.69 -5.99
CA VAL A 518 -0.41 7.58 -4.57
C VAL A 518 -1.48 8.62 -4.26
N TYR A 519 -2.69 8.16 -3.97
CA TYR A 519 -3.86 9.00 -3.76
C TYR A 519 -4.46 8.75 -2.37
N PHE A 520 -4.32 9.73 -1.48
CA PHE A 520 -4.76 9.57 -0.09
C PHE A 520 -6.16 10.11 0.19
N ASN A 521 -6.91 10.63 -0.80
CA ASN A 521 -8.29 11.14 -0.61
C ASN A 521 -8.44 12.12 0.58
N ASN A 522 -7.44 12.96 0.84
CA ASN A 522 -7.32 13.89 1.97
C ASN A 522 -7.22 13.22 3.36
N ASN A 523 -6.99 11.91 3.44
CA ASN A 523 -6.69 11.25 4.70
C ASN A 523 -5.35 11.76 5.28
N THR A 524 -5.19 11.58 6.58
CA THR A 524 -3.97 11.98 7.29
C THR A 524 -2.93 10.88 7.23
N LEU A 525 -1.78 11.17 6.63
CA LEU A 525 -0.58 10.34 6.66
C LEU A 525 0.29 10.78 7.84
N VAL A 526 0.39 9.93 8.86
CA VAL A 526 1.26 10.10 10.02
C VAL A 526 2.63 9.54 9.66
N MET A 527 3.61 10.42 9.52
CA MET A 527 4.96 10.09 9.06
C MET A 527 5.94 9.84 10.20
N ASN A 528 5.46 9.79 11.45
CA ASN A 528 6.28 9.53 12.62
C ASN A 528 5.72 8.37 13.46
N HIS A 529 6.57 7.44 13.87
CA HIS A 529 6.18 6.34 14.75
C HIS A 529 7.28 6.08 15.78
N ASN A 530 6.91 5.91 17.05
CA ASN A 530 7.84 5.70 18.18
C ASN A 530 9.00 6.71 18.27
N GLY A 531 8.74 7.98 17.91
CA GLY A 531 9.74 9.06 17.93
C GLY A 531 10.70 9.07 16.74
N VAL A 532 10.51 8.19 15.75
CA VAL A 532 11.26 8.17 14.49
C VAL A 532 10.44 8.83 13.40
N ASP A 533 11.07 9.72 12.65
CA ASP A 533 10.50 10.37 11.47
C ASP A 533 10.85 9.57 10.20
N TYR A 534 9.82 9.27 9.40
CA TYR A 534 9.94 8.59 8.11
C TYR A 534 9.63 9.54 6.96
N GLY A 535 10.04 9.15 5.76
CA GLY A 535 9.80 9.87 4.51
C GLY A 535 9.30 8.97 3.39
N MET A 536 8.96 9.58 2.26
CA MET A 536 8.57 8.86 1.05
C MET A 536 9.46 9.26 -0.12
N ASN A 537 9.98 8.26 -0.83
CA ASN A 537 10.66 8.41 -2.10
C ASN A 537 9.72 7.96 -3.22
N ILE A 538 9.50 8.81 -4.21
CA ILE A 538 8.64 8.48 -5.35
C ILE A 538 9.44 8.72 -6.63
N MET A 539 9.73 7.63 -7.34
CA MET A 539 10.41 7.64 -8.62
C MET A 539 9.38 7.79 -9.74
N GLY A 540 9.37 8.93 -10.43
CA GLY A 540 8.30 9.31 -11.35
C GLY A 540 6.94 9.42 -10.66
N GLY A 541 5.84 9.18 -11.39
CA GLY A 541 4.51 9.03 -10.78
C GLY A 541 3.88 10.31 -10.21
N THR A 542 2.95 10.14 -9.26
CA THR A 542 2.16 11.24 -8.67
C THR A 542 1.78 10.94 -7.23
N MET A 543 1.88 11.92 -6.34
CA MET A 543 1.25 11.91 -5.01
C MET A 543 0.24 13.05 -4.93
N ARG A 544 -0.96 12.79 -4.44
CA ARG A 544 -1.99 13.84 -4.39
C ARG A 544 -3.00 13.69 -3.27
N ASP A 545 -3.58 14.83 -2.89
CA ASP A 545 -4.74 14.96 -2.00
C ASP A 545 -4.47 14.26 -0.66
N VAL A 546 -3.56 14.83 0.14
CA VAL A 546 -3.03 14.23 1.37
C VAL A 546 -2.81 15.28 2.47
N SER A 547 -3.04 14.89 3.73
CA SER A 547 -2.66 15.67 4.90
C SER A 547 -1.47 14.99 5.60
N LEU A 548 -0.31 15.63 5.63
CA LEU A 548 0.92 15.11 6.22
C LEU A 548 1.08 15.60 7.66
N SER A 549 1.26 14.66 8.59
CA SER A 549 1.54 14.95 9.99
C SER A 549 2.87 14.33 10.40
N GLY A 550 3.83 15.15 10.85
CA GLY A 550 5.14 14.69 11.29
C GLY A 550 5.81 15.60 12.33
N ASN A 551 7.00 15.23 12.82
CA ASN A 551 7.73 15.98 13.85
C ASN A 551 8.85 16.89 13.32
N GLY A 552 8.99 17.00 12.00
CA GLY A 552 9.84 18.02 11.36
C GLY A 552 11.04 17.48 10.60
N SER A 553 11.42 16.20 10.76
CA SER A 553 12.45 15.57 9.91
C SER A 553 11.85 14.71 8.79
N ASN A 554 10.53 14.72 8.66
CA ASN A 554 9.80 13.98 7.62
C ASN A 554 10.00 14.63 6.27
N TYR A 555 10.16 13.81 5.23
CA TYR A 555 10.45 14.33 3.90
C TYR A 555 9.65 13.64 2.80
N ILE A 556 9.42 14.39 1.72
CA ILE A 556 8.96 13.86 0.43
C ILE A 556 10.07 14.10 -0.60
N LYS A 557 10.53 13.02 -1.24
CA LYS A 557 11.62 13.06 -2.20
C LYS A 557 11.15 12.59 -3.57
N GLY A 558 11.19 13.49 -4.55
CA GLY A 558 10.99 13.15 -5.96
C GLY A 558 12.28 12.60 -6.56
N VAL A 559 12.22 11.43 -7.17
CA VAL A 559 13.32 10.84 -7.94
C VAL A 559 12.88 10.77 -9.40
N VAL A 560 13.76 11.15 -10.31
CA VAL A 560 13.49 11.03 -11.75
C VAL A 560 13.48 9.55 -12.14
N ASP A 561 12.48 9.11 -12.90
CA ASP A 561 12.42 7.73 -13.41
C ASP A 561 13.36 7.50 -14.62
N GLU A 562 13.45 6.26 -15.09
CA GLU A 562 14.25 5.92 -16.28
C GLU A 562 13.82 6.63 -17.59
N ASN A 563 12.64 7.26 -17.62
CA ASN A 563 12.10 7.99 -18.75
C ASN A 563 12.16 9.50 -18.56
N GLU A 564 12.96 9.98 -17.60
CA GLU A 564 13.10 11.40 -17.24
C GLU A 564 11.81 12.06 -16.70
N ASN A 565 10.85 11.26 -16.23
CA ASN A 565 9.66 11.80 -15.58
C ASN A 565 9.94 12.16 -14.12
N GLN A 566 9.61 13.40 -13.77
CA GLN A 566 9.64 13.89 -12.40
C GLN A 566 8.38 13.48 -11.62
N MET A 567 8.51 13.37 -10.30
CA MET A 567 7.36 13.18 -9.41
C MET A 567 6.44 14.40 -9.45
N LYS A 568 5.13 14.16 -9.55
CA LYS A 568 4.10 15.20 -9.40
C LYS A 568 3.56 15.22 -7.97
N PHE A 569 3.51 16.36 -7.32
CA PHE A 569 2.98 16.51 -5.97
C PHE A 569 1.90 17.61 -5.91
N ILE A 570 0.67 17.21 -5.55
CA ILE A 570 -0.53 17.99 -5.84
C ILE A 570 -1.45 18.03 -4.62
N ASN A 571 -2.02 19.20 -4.30
CA ASN A 571 -3.04 19.37 -3.26
C ASN A 571 -2.67 18.74 -1.91
N PHE A 572 -1.53 19.12 -1.34
CA PHE A 572 -1.14 18.63 -0.01
C PHE A 572 -1.34 19.66 1.09
N ASN A 573 -1.61 19.16 2.30
CA ASN A 573 -1.47 19.91 3.54
C ASN A 573 -0.36 19.25 4.37
N ALA A 574 0.46 20.02 5.06
CA ALA A 574 1.48 19.49 5.97
C ALA A 574 1.63 20.39 7.20
N ASN A 575 2.03 19.83 8.34
CA ASN A 575 2.44 20.63 9.49
C ASN A 575 3.89 21.12 9.30
N ASN A 576 4.87 20.23 9.19
CA ASN A 576 6.24 20.54 8.81
C ASN A 576 6.62 19.62 7.65
N LEU A 577 7.42 20.12 6.72
CA LEU A 577 7.76 19.34 5.53
C LEU A 577 9.15 19.70 5.00
N GLU A 578 9.94 18.66 4.74
CA GLU A 578 11.14 18.76 3.92
C GLU A 578 10.87 18.21 2.51
N LEU A 579 11.17 19.01 1.48
CA LEU A 579 11.08 18.59 0.08
C LEU A 579 12.48 18.33 -0.49
N LYS A 580 12.66 17.20 -1.17
CA LYS A 580 13.94 16.78 -1.77
C LYS A 580 13.78 16.34 -3.22
N GLY A 581 14.90 16.37 -3.96
CA GLY A 581 14.98 15.83 -5.33
C GLY A 581 14.27 16.71 -6.36
N GLU A 582 13.63 16.12 -7.36
CA GLU A 582 12.99 16.85 -8.46
C GLU A 582 11.46 16.69 -8.43
N LEU A 583 10.76 17.82 -8.35
CA LEU A 583 9.32 17.85 -8.07
C LEU A 583 8.57 18.77 -9.04
N GLN A 584 7.47 18.28 -9.58
CA GLN A 584 6.45 19.09 -10.24
C GLN A 584 5.30 19.41 -9.30
N LEU A 585 4.97 20.68 -9.16
CA LEU A 585 3.94 21.15 -8.22
C LEU A 585 2.81 21.88 -8.93
N TRP A 586 1.58 21.59 -8.52
CA TRP A 586 0.40 22.42 -8.83
C TRP A 586 -0.72 22.18 -7.83
N GLY A 587 -1.81 22.96 -7.98
CA GLY A 587 -2.94 22.91 -7.06
C GLY A 587 -2.73 23.78 -5.84
N ASN A 588 -3.45 23.46 -4.76
CA ASN A 588 -3.42 24.21 -3.50
C ASN A 588 -2.60 23.44 -2.47
N ASN A 589 -1.39 23.92 -2.23
CA ASN A 589 -0.41 23.28 -1.35
C ASN A 589 -0.19 24.14 -0.12
N ASN A 590 -0.21 23.54 1.06
CA ASN A 590 -0.16 24.26 2.33
C ASN A 590 0.78 23.58 3.32
N VAL A 591 1.66 24.35 3.95
CA VAL A 591 2.51 23.92 5.07
C VAL A 591 2.26 24.88 6.22
N SER A 592 1.59 24.46 7.29
CA SER A 592 1.22 25.36 8.40
C SER A 592 2.41 25.76 9.29
N GLY A 593 3.47 24.96 9.30
CA GLY A 593 4.71 25.16 10.05
C GLY A 593 5.87 25.56 9.16
N VAL A 594 6.99 24.84 9.27
CA VAL A 594 8.21 25.09 8.51
C VAL A 594 8.25 24.25 7.25
N LEU A 595 8.52 24.91 6.11
CA LEU A 595 8.86 24.26 4.86
C LEU A 595 10.36 24.41 4.60
N VAL A 596 11.08 23.29 4.55
CA VAL A 596 12.47 23.23 4.11
C VAL A 596 12.50 22.72 2.67
N ASN A 597 12.84 23.58 1.72
CA ASN A 597 13.00 23.19 0.32
C ASN A 597 14.48 22.87 0.01
N ASN A 598 14.81 21.59 -0.09
CA ASN A 598 16.06 21.08 -0.66
C ASN A 598 15.87 20.55 -2.10
N ALA A 599 14.69 20.74 -2.69
CA ALA A 599 14.32 20.22 -4.00
C ALA A 599 14.48 21.25 -5.14
N PHE A 600 14.56 20.72 -6.36
CA PHE A 600 14.28 21.45 -7.58
C PHE A 600 12.76 21.40 -7.84
N MET A 601 12.04 22.43 -7.37
CA MET A 601 10.59 22.55 -7.53
C MET A 601 10.25 23.32 -8.81
N THR A 602 9.38 22.75 -9.64
CA THR A 602 8.93 23.36 -10.89
C THR A 602 7.42 23.32 -11.01
N VAL A 603 6.80 24.45 -11.37
CA VAL A 603 5.38 24.46 -11.76
C VAL A 603 5.26 24.12 -13.25
N THR A 604 4.48 23.09 -13.55
CA THR A 604 4.28 22.57 -14.91
C THR A 604 3.50 23.55 -15.78
N ALA A 605 3.80 23.58 -17.09
CA ALA A 605 3.14 24.45 -18.06
C ALA A 605 1.61 24.29 -18.03
N ASN A 606 0.88 25.40 -18.15
CA ASN A 606 -0.59 25.49 -18.08
C ASN A 606 -1.21 25.19 -16.71
N TYR A 607 -0.40 24.95 -15.67
CA TYR A 607 -0.89 24.75 -14.31
C TYR A 607 -0.54 25.93 -13.40
N THR A 608 -1.33 26.06 -12.33
CA THR A 608 -1.10 27.02 -11.25
C THR A 608 -0.78 26.26 -9.97
N ASN A 609 0.28 26.68 -9.29
CA ASN A 609 0.60 26.27 -7.95
C ASN A 609 0.37 27.44 -6.99
N THR A 610 -0.41 27.20 -5.94
CA THR A 610 -0.51 28.09 -4.78
C THR A 610 0.10 27.38 -3.59
N LEU A 611 1.28 27.82 -3.17
CA LEU A 611 1.98 27.30 -1.99
C LEU A 611 1.88 28.30 -0.85
N THR A 612 1.24 27.92 0.25
CA THR A 612 1.18 28.72 1.49
C THR A 612 2.07 28.11 2.55
N VAL A 613 2.89 28.93 3.22
CA VAL A 613 3.81 28.51 4.29
C VAL A 613 3.54 29.35 5.54
N GLY A 614 3.19 28.69 6.65
CA GLY A 614 2.67 29.32 7.84
C GLY A 614 3.73 29.94 8.73
N THR A 615 4.77 29.18 9.10
CA THR A 615 5.79 29.67 10.06
C THR A 615 7.05 30.18 9.38
N LYS A 616 7.66 29.39 8.49
CA LYS A 616 8.94 29.75 7.86
C LYS A 616 9.19 28.95 6.58
N LEU A 617 9.63 29.63 5.53
CA LEU A 617 10.23 28.99 4.35
C LEU A 617 11.76 29.07 4.43
N GLU A 618 12.42 27.91 4.36
CA GLU A 618 13.87 27.80 4.14
C GLU A 618 14.14 27.20 2.76
N ASN A 619 14.49 28.05 1.79
CA ASN A 619 14.75 27.63 0.42
C ASN A 619 16.24 27.43 0.15
N TYR A 620 16.70 26.18 0.16
CA TYR A 620 18.06 25.78 -0.24
C TYR A 620 18.16 25.31 -1.69
N GLY A 621 17.06 24.76 -2.23
CA GLY A 621 16.94 24.34 -3.62
C GLY A 621 16.46 25.45 -4.56
N SER A 622 15.57 25.10 -5.48
CA SER A 622 14.96 26.06 -6.39
C SER A 622 13.44 26.02 -6.39
N ILE A 623 12.83 27.18 -6.59
CA ILE A 623 11.39 27.33 -6.88
C ILE A 623 11.28 27.98 -8.25
N THR A 624 10.76 27.25 -9.24
CA THR A 624 10.71 27.71 -10.63
C THR A 624 9.34 27.47 -11.26
N GLN A 625 9.14 28.03 -12.44
CA GLN A 625 7.91 27.91 -13.20
C GLN A 625 8.23 27.83 -14.70
N LEU A 626 7.53 26.97 -15.44
CA LEU A 626 7.65 26.90 -16.89
C LEU A 626 6.87 28.03 -17.59
N SER A 627 7.13 28.22 -18.89
CA SER A 627 6.31 29.11 -19.73
C SER A 627 4.82 28.76 -19.61
N ASN A 628 3.98 29.79 -19.47
CA ASN A 628 2.52 29.67 -19.29
C ASN A 628 2.09 28.93 -18.01
N SER A 629 2.94 28.85 -16.99
CA SER A 629 2.56 28.37 -15.65
C SER A 629 2.51 29.54 -14.65
N THR A 630 2.00 29.29 -13.44
CA THR A 630 1.93 30.30 -12.38
C THR A 630 2.33 29.72 -11.04
N ALA A 631 3.48 30.17 -10.51
CA ALA A 631 3.92 29.87 -9.16
C ALA A 631 3.58 31.03 -8.20
N ASN A 632 2.61 30.83 -7.32
CA ASN A 632 2.27 31.76 -6.24
C ASN A 632 2.79 31.21 -4.91
N LEU A 633 3.64 31.99 -4.23
CA LEU A 633 4.15 31.70 -2.90
C LEU A 633 3.55 32.69 -1.91
N TYR A 634 2.86 32.18 -0.89
CA TYR A 634 2.32 32.97 0.21
C TYR A 634 3.00 32.59 1.51
N LEU A 635 3.51 33.58 2.24
CA LEU A 635 4.28 33.41 3.46
C LEU A 635 3.54 34.10 4.60
N GLU A 636 3.05 33.32 5.56
CA GLU A 636 2.42 33.86 6.77
C GLU A 636 3.46 34.19 7.85
N GLY A 637 4.68 33.66 7.72
CA GLY A 637 5.80 33.93 8.61
C GLY A 637 7.08 34.30 7.85
N ASP A 638 8.20 33.68 8.24
CA ASP A 638 9.53 34.09 7.84
C ASP A 638 9.98 33.57 6.46
N PHE A 639 10.86 34.31 5.79
CA PHE A 639 11.38 34.00 4.46
C PHE A 639 12.91 33.93 4.43
N TYR A 640 13.46 32.74 4.23
CA TYR A 640 14.89 32.51 4.17
C TYR A 640 15.25 31.88 2.82
N ASN A 641 15.94 32.63 1.97
CA ASN A 641 16.38 32.17 0.66
C ASN A 641 17.90 31.97 0.60
N TYR A 642 18.32 30.72 0.45
CA TYR A 642 19.69 30.31 0.20
C TYR A 642 19.94 29.90 -1.26
N GLY A 643 18.88 29.54 -1.99
CA GLY A 643 18.95 29.05 -3.37
C GLY A 643 18.31 29.99 -4.41
N TYR A 644 17.64 29.40 -5.41
CA TYR A 644 17.08 30.10 -6.57
C TYR A 644 15.56 30.23 -6.48
N ILE A 645 15.01 31.41 -6.81
CA ILE A 645 13.56 31.61 -6.89
C ILE A 645 13.21 32.38 -8.17
N ASP A 646 12.34 31.77 -8.98
CA ASP A 646 11.60 32.34 -10.09
C ASP A 646 10.10 32.01 -9.93
N ALA A 647 9.38 32.90 -9.26
CA ALA A 647 7.97 32.74 -8.95
C ALA A 647 7.15 33.93 -9.45
N ARG A 648 5.91 33.71 -9.90
CA ARG A 648 5.03 34.79 -10.38
C ARG A 648 4.72 35.82 -9.30
N LEU A 649 4.59 35.36 -8.05
CA LEU A 649 4.24 36.16 -6.89
C LEU A 649 4.89 35.58 -5.64
N ILE A 650 5.49 36.44 -4.81
CA ILE A 650 5.81 36.19 -3.41
C ILE A 650 4.99 37.16 -2.56
N GLY A 651 4.12 36.65 -1.69
CA GLY A 651 3.21 37.47 -0.89
C GLY A 651 3.36 37.23 0.60
N LEU A 652 3.68 38.26 1.38
CA LEU A 652 3.65 38.24 2.85
C LEU A 652 2.21 38.44 3.34
N LYS A 653 1.73 37.52 4.17
CA LYS A 653 0.35 37.41 4.65
C LYS A 653 0.30 37.37 6.17
N THR A 654 -0.88 37.66 6.71
CA THR A 654 -1.21 37.64 8.15
C THR A 654 -0.49 38.73 8.97
N PRO A 655 -1.05 39.17 10.10
CA PRO A 655 -0.38 40.13 10.98
C PRO A 655 0.75 39.48 11.80
N GLY A 656 1.96 40.03 11.73
CA GLY A 656 3.12 39.61 12.52
C GLY A 656 4.43 40.18 11.97
N PRO A 657 5.54 40.11 12.72
CA PRO A 657 6.84 40.42 12.13
C PRO A 657 7.22 39.34 11.10
N HIS A 658 7.60 39.76 9.89
CA HIS A 658 8.16 38.89 8.86
C HIS A 658 9.67 39.11 8.78
N GLN A 659 10.47 38.08 9.08
CA GLN A 659 11.92 38.15 8.93
C GLN A 659 12.33 37.70 7.54
N LEU A 660 13.06 38.57 6.82
CA LEU A 660 13.52 38.29 5.47
C LEU A 660 15.04 38.14 5.45
N TYR A 661 15.50 36.99 4.97
CA TYR A 661 16.90 36.67 4.78
C TYR A 661 17.15 36.16 3.36
N GLN A 662 18.16 36.70 2.70
CA GLN A 662 18.74 36.16 1.48
C GLN A 662 20.25 35.96 1.68
N SER A 663 20.73 34.73 1.44
CA SER A 663 22.17 34.44 1.47
C SER A 663 22.90 35.27 0.42
N SER A 664 24.14 35.66 0.70
CA SER A 664 25.01 36.32 -0.29
C SER A 664 25.31 35.42 -1.49
N SER A 665 25.33 34.10 -1.28
CA SER A 665 25.51 33.08 -2.31
C SER A 665 24.23 32.75 -3.09
N ALA A 666 23.05 33.14 -2.59
CA ALA A 666 21.79 32.90 -3.28
C ALA A 666 21.72 33.73 -4.56
N ASP A 667 20.95 33.25 -5.53
CA ASP A 667 20.64 34.04 -6.72
C ASP A 667 19.72 35.22 -6.39
N ILE A 668 19.71 36.21 -7.30
CA ILE A 668 18.80 37.35 -7.23
C ILE A 668 17.36 36.83 -7.29
N ILE A 669 16.48 37.37 -6.43
CA ILE A 669 15.07 36.99 -6.40
C ILE A 669 14.42 37.45 -7.71
N ARG A 670 13.90 36.51 -8.48
CA ARG A 670 13.12 36.77 -9.69
C ARG A 670 11.66 36.55 -9.37
N SER A 671 10.96 37.64 -9.12
CA SER A 671 9.51 37.58 -9.03
C SER A 671 8.93 38.85 -9.59
N PRO A 672 7.99 38.81 -10.56
CA PRO A 672 7.37 40.03 -11.05
C PRO A 672 6.67 40.83 -9.93
N ASN A 673 6.17 40.15 -8.88
CA ASN A 673 5.48 40.77 -7.77
C ASN A 673 6.00 40.24 -6.43
N PHE A 674 6.51 41.13 -5.59
CA PHE A 674 6.73 40.86 -4.17
C PHE A 674 5.79 41.78 -3.38
N THR A 675 4.80 41.22 -2.70
CA THR A 675 3.75 42.02 -2.05
C THR A 675 3.63 41.72 -0.56
N ALA A 676 3.24 42.70 0.23
CA ALA A 676 2.83 42.51 1.61
C ALA A 676 1.37 42.93 1.77
N VAL A 677 0.52 42.11 2.40
CA VAL A 677 -0.87 42.52 2.69
C VAL A 677 -0.85 43.72 3.65
N ALA A 678 -1.76 44.68 3.49
CA ALA A 678 -1.84 45.83 4.40
C ALA A 678 -2.02 45.35 5.85
N ASN A 679 -1.24 45.92 6.78
CA ASN A 679 -1.19 45.50 8.18
C ASN A 679 -0.73 44.04 8.39
N SER A 680 0.08 43.50 7.47
CA SER A 680 0.79 42.24 7.69
C SER A 680 1.86 42.36 8.77
N GLY A 681 2.22 43.58 9.18
CA GLY A 681 3.12 43.84 10.30
C GLY A 681 4.50 44.32 9.83
N ASN A 682 5.48 44.26 10.73
CA ASN A 682 6.82 44.76 10.44
C ASN A 682 7.58 43.76 9.56
N ILE A 683 8.22 44.27 8.51
CA ILE A 683 9.10 43.50 7.64
C ILE A 683 10.53 43.79 8.08
N GLU A 684 11.23 42.76 8.55
CA GLU A 684 12.51 42.89 9.21
C GLU A 684 13.62 42.28 8.34
N LEU A 685 14.55 43.11 7.88
CA LEU A 685 15.68 42.61 7.11
C LEU A 685 16.70 41.95 8.03
N LEU A 686 17.08 40.72 7.70
CA LEU A 686 18.18 39.99 8.33
C LEU A 686 19.44 39.92 7.44
N SER A 687 19.30 40.21 6.15
CA SER A 687 20.44 40.47 5.25
C SER A 687 20.05 41.49 4.17
N ASN A 688 21.00 41.80 3.28
CA ASN A 688 20.70 42.57 2.07
C ASN A 688 19.80 41.75 1.13
N LEU A 689 18.76 42.39 0.59
CA LEU A 689 17.87 41.76 -0.39
C LEU A 689 18.15 42.28 -1.80
N ARG A 690 18.13 41.38 -2.78
CA ARG A 690 18.39 41.64 -4.19
C ARG A 690 17.22 41.15 -5.03
N PHE A 691 16.63 42.05 -5.80
CA PHE A 691 15.50 41.78 -6.69
C PHE A 691 15.82 42.14 -8.15
N GLN A 692 15.28 41.38 -9.09
CA GLN A 692 15.38 41.67 -10.52
C GLN A 692 14.00 41.79 -11.15
N LYS A 693 13.72 42.93 -11.78
CA LYS A 693 12.45 43.21 -12.49
C LYS A 693 11.21 42.96 -11.61
N THR A 694 11.33 43.20 -10.31
CA THR A 694 10.28 42.97 -9.31
C THR A 694 9.55 44.26 -8.96
N ASN A 695 8.23 44.21 -8.90
CA ASN A 695 7.44 45.22 -8.22
C ASN A 695 7.30 44.85 -6.74
N VAL A 696 8.00 45.58 -5.86
CA VAL A 696 7.95 45.43 -4.40
C VAL A 696 6.90 46.39 -3.84
N GLU A 697 5.73 45.86 -3.48
CA GLU A 697 4.58 46.61 -2.95
C GLU A 697 4.37 46.28 -1.47
N LEU A 698 4.66 47.23 -0.59
CA LEU A 698 4.58 46.99 0.86
C LEU A 698 3.28 47.48 1.48
N ASN A 699 2.35 48.08 0.73
CA ASN A 699 1.02 48.49 1.21
C ASN A 699 1.03 49.24 2.56
N ASN A 700 1.98 50.16 2.71
CA ASN A 700 2.28 50.99 3.89
C ASN A 700 2.74 50.22 5.13
N ASN A 701 3.17 48.95 5.00
CA ASN A 701 3.84 48.25 6.09
C ASN A 701 5.23 48.85 6.36
N THR A 702 5.71 48.65 7.59
CA THR A 702 7.01 49.14 8.04
C THR A 702 8.12 48.16 7.65
N LEU A 703 9.15 48.63 6.95
CA LEU A 703 10.37 47.93 6.61
C LEU A 703 11.51 48.39 7.53
N ILE A 704 12.01 47.50 8.37
CA ILE A 704 13.11 47.75 9.30
C ILE A 704 14.42 47.28 8.68
N MET A 705 15.31 48.22 8.36
CA MET A 705 16.57 47.97 7.67
C MET A 705 17.79 47.89 8.62
N ASN A 706 17.63 48.28 9.88
CA ASN A 706 18.70 48.36 10.89
C ASN A 706 18.45 47.47 12.13
N LYS A 707 17.86 46.28 11.94
CA LYS A 707 17.55 45.38 13.06
C LYS A 707 18.83 44.93 13.80
N ASN A 708 18.77 44.97 15.14
CA ASN A 708 19.89 44.65 16.04
C ASN A 708 21.15 45.49 15.81
N GLY A 709 21.01 46.74 15.33
CA GLY A 709 22.14 47.64 15.06
C GLY A 709 22.97 47.25 13.85
N ILE A 710 22.47 46.33 13.00
CA ILE A 710 23.14 45.91 11.77
C ILE A 710 22.39 46.49 10.58
N ASP A 711 23.08 47.29 9.78
CA ASP A 711 22.52 47.94 8.61
C ASP A 711 22.45 47.03 7.39
N ARG A 712 21.29 47.03 6.76
CA ARG A 712 20.99 46.27 5.54
C ARG A 712 20.41 47.18 4.48
N SER A 713 20.53 46.74 3.23
CA SER A 713 20.17 47.50 2.04
C SER A 713 19.33 46.67 1.08
N ILE A 714 18.54 47.35 0.25
CA ILE A 714 17.79 46.74 -0.84
C ILE A 714 18.45 47.10 -2.17
N PHE A 715 18.65 46.10 -3.01
CA PHE A 715 19.20 46.24 -4.36
C PHE A 715 18.12 45.89 -5.37
N LEU A 716 17.83 46.83 -6.28
CA LEU A 716 16.79 46.69 -7.30
C LEU A 716 17.42 46.78 -8.70
N THR A 717 17.41 45.67 -9.44
CA THR A 717 17.79 45.63 -10.86
C THR A 717 16.54 45.84 -11.72
N GLY A 718 16.22 47.10 -12.01
CA GLY A 718 14.91 47.54 -12.51
C GLY A 718 13.76 47.28 -11.53
N GLY A 719 12.52 47.34 -12.00
CA GLY A 719 11.33 47.10 -11.16
C GLY A 719 10.91 48.32 -10.35
N SER A 720 10.31 48.12 -9.19
CA SER A 720 9.85 49.20 -8.31
C SER A 720 9.83 48.84 -6.83
N LEU A 721 9.90 49.86 -5.97
CA LEU A 721 9.56 49.76 -4.55
C LEU A 721 8.55 50.87 -4.22
N GLN A 722 7.41 50.48 -3.66
CA GLN A 722 6.27 51.37 -3.48
C GLN A 722 5.51 51.17 -2.17
N ASN A 723 4.87 52.26 -1.72
CA ASN A 723 4.04 52.35 -0.52
C ASN A 723 4.70 51.67 0.68
N ALA A 724 5.88 52.16 1.08
CA ALA A 724 6.63 51.59 2.18
C ALA A 724 6.92 52.66 3.24
N VAL A 725 6.79 52.27 4.51
CA VAL A 725 7.33 53.03 5.64
C VAL A 725 8.67 52.40 5.99
N ILE A 726 9.77 53.15 6.03
CA ILE A 726 11.12 52.61 6.16
C ILE A 726 11.76 53.17 7.43
N THR A 727 12.35 52.28 8.23
CA THR A 727 13.15 52.63 9.41
C THR A 727 14.60 52.22 9.19
N GLY A 728 15.51 53.18 9.32
CA GLY A 728 16.94 53.04 9.08
C GLY A 728 17.79 53.89 10.02
N SER A 729 19.09 53.63 10.00
CA SER A 729 20.12 54.32 10.82
C SER A 729 20.84 55.44 10.07
N GLY A 730 20.66 55.54 8.75
CA GLY A 730 21.41 56.45 7.88
C GLY A 730 22.63 55.85 7.19
N ALA A 731 22.97 54.58 7.46
CA ALA A 731 23.93 53.79 6.67
C ALA A 731 23.24 52.79 5.72
N ASN A 732 21.91 52.67 5.78
CA ASN A 732 21.10 51.83 4.90
C ASN A 732 20.90 52.50 3.53
N TYR A 733 20.89 51.69 2.46
CA TYR A 733 20.66 52.20 1.11
C TYR A 733 19.56 51.45 0.35
N ILE A 734 18.80 52.20 -0.46
CA ILE A 734 18.14 51.66 -1.65
C ILE A 734 19.10 51.88 -2.82
N ASN A 735 19.59 50.78 -3.40
CA ASN A 735 20.55 50.79 -4.50
C ASN A 735 19.86 50.39 -5.81
N GLY A 736 19.83 51.30 -6.78
CA GLY A 736 19.21 51.07 -8.07
C GLY A 736 20.20 50.72 -9.18
N ILE A 737 19.86 49.70 -9.95
CA ILE A 737 20.68 49.17 -11.05
C ILE A 737 19.78 49.05 -12.30
N PHE A 738 20.29 49.40 -13.47
CA PHE A 738 19.57 49.15 -14.73
C PHE A 738 19.29 47.66 -14.92
N ASN A 739 18.09 47.33 -15.39
CA ASN A 739 17.82 45.99 -15.88
C ASN A 739 18.39 45.78 -17.30
N ASP A 740 18.27 44.56 -17.81
CA ASP A 740 18.78 44.17 -19.13
C ASP A 740 18.18 44.98 -20.31
N ASN A 741 17.06 45.66 -20.09
CA ASN A 741 16.43 46.54 -21.08
C ASN A 741 16.86 48.01 -20.92
N GLY A 742 17.85 48.30 -20.06
CA GLY A 742 18.31 49.65 -19.75
C GLY A 742 17.34 50.47 -18.91
N ALA A 743 16.37 49.83 -18.22
CA ALA A 743 15.41 50.54 -17.38
C ALA A 743 15.82 50.49 -15.89
N PRO A 744 15.96 51.64 -15.21
CA PRO A 744 16.28 51.72 -13.78
C PRO A 744 15.03 51.43 -12.92
N PRO A 745 15.20 51.13 -11.62
CA PRO A 745 14.08 50.96 -10.70
C PRO A 745 13.33 52.27 -10.42
N ILE A 746 12.04 52.13 -10.12
CA ILE A 746 11.14 53.24 -9.81
C ILE A 746 10.72 53.18 -8.33
N LEU A 747 10.90 54.29 -7.60
CA LEU A 747 10.43 54.43 -6.23
C LEU A 747 9.26 55.41 -6.16
N HIS A 748 8.22 55.08 -5.38
CA HIS A 748 7.14 56.03 -5.14
C HIS A 748 6.34 55.76 -3.87
N SER A 749 5.79 56.84 -3.30
CA SER A 749 5.02 56.80 -2.05
C SER A 749 5.82 56.21 -0.88
N LEU A 750 7.12 56.54 -0.80
CA LEU A 750 7.96 56.14 0.31
C LEU A 750 7.84 57.12 1.48
N GLN A 751 7.83 56.60 2.69
CA GLN A 751 8.05 57.34 3.94
C GLN A 751 9.27 56.72 4.62
N ALA A 752 10.27 57.50 4.97
CA ALA A 752 11.47 56.98 5.63
C ALA A 752 11.97 57.95 6.71
N ASP A 753 12.75 57.46 7.66
CA ASP A 753 13.55 58.29 8.57
C ASP A 753 14.93 58.60 7.97
N ASN A 754 15.99 57.91 8.39
CA ASN A 754 17.35 58.05 7.88
C ASN A 754 17.60 57.01 6.79
N ILE A 755 17.77 57.45 5.54
CA ILE A 755 17.95 56.55 4.40
C ILE A 755 18.87 57.15 3.33
N GLY A 756 19.65 56.27 2.71
CA GLY A 756 20.49 56.59 1.57
C GLY A 756 19.94 56.06 0.24
N PHE A 757 20.17 56.79 -0.85
CA PHE A 757 20.00 56.29 -2.22
C PHE A 757 21.36 56.14 -2.91
N ALA A 758 21.53 55.07 -3.68
CA ALA A 758 22.72 54.82 -4.49
C ALA A 758 22.35 54.28 -5.88
N GLY A 759 23.25 54.43 -6.86
CA GLY A 759 23.06 53.92 -8.22
C GLY A 759 22.13 54.80 -9.06
N GLU A 760 21.20 54.19 -9.79
CA GLU A 760 20.29 54.85 -10.75
C GLU A 760 18.84 54.62 -10.33
N ILE A 761 18.11 55.70 -10.01
CA ILE A 761 16.77 55.63 -9.41
C ILE A 761 15.85 56.64 -10.10
N LEU A 762 14.62 56.22 -10.39
CA LEU A 762 13.57 57.13 -10.82
C LEU A 762 12.51 57.29 -9.73
N LEU A 763 12.05 58.51 -9.51
CA LEU A 763 10.98 58.80 -8.56
C LEU A 763 9.65 59.05 -9.26
N ARG A 764 8.56 58.62 -8.64
CA ARG A 764 7.21 59.09 -8.92
C ARG A 764 6.53 59.48 -7.62
N GLN A 765 5.47 60.30 -7.74
CA GLN A 765 4.64 60.73 -6.61
C GLN A 765 5.50 61.36 -5.48
N THR A 766 4.93 61.48 -4.29
CA THR A 766 5.62 62.08 -3.15
C THR A 766 6.39 61.02 -2.36
N ASN A 767 7.65 61.30 -2.07
CA ASN A 767 8.50 60.52 -1.18
C ASN A 767 8.95 61.42 -0.03
N THR A 768 8.72 61.01 1.21
CA THR A 768 8.92 61.83 2.41
C THR A 768 9.97 61.21 3.31
N PHE A 769 10.92 62.02 3.75
CA PHE A 769 12.07 61.62 4.55
C PHE A 769 12.08 62.47 5.83
N THR A 770 11.87 61.85 6.97
CA THR A 770 11.73 62.52 8.28
C THR A 770 13.05 62.68 9.03
N GLY A 771 14.03 61.83 8.73
CA GLY A 771 15.41 61.97 9.17
C GLY A 771 16.31 62.47 8.04
N VAL A 772 17.58 62.09 8.09
CA VAL A 772 18.58 62.48 7.08
C VAL A 772 18.38 61.68 5.81
N PHE A 773 18.13 62.39 4.70
CA PHE A 773 18.12 61.80 3.36
C PHE A 773 19.47 62.00 2.68
N LYS A 774 20.19 60.91 2.41
CA LYS A 774 21.50 60.93 1.74
C LYS A 774 21.39 60.47 0.29
N ASN A 775 21.61 61.37 -0.67
CA ASN A 775 21.64 60.99 -2.07
C ASN A 775 23.07 60.79 -2.57
N HIS A 776 23.44 59.55 -2.90
CA HIS A 776 24.62 59.21 -3.69
C HIS A 776 24.26 58.68 -5.09
N ALA A 777 22.97 58.72 -5.45
CA ALA A 777 22.45 58.20 -6.70
C ALA A 777 22.31 59.30 -7.77
N ASN A 778 22.12 58.83 -9.00
CA ASN A 778 21.47 59.59 -10.06
C ASN A 778 19.96 59.39 -9.92
N VAL A 779 19.29 60.39 -9.33
CA VAL A 779 17.85 60.39 -9.08
C VAL A 779 17.15 61.22 -10.14
N GLY A 780 16.34 60.55 -10.96
CA GLY A 780 15.54 61.15 -12.01
C GLY A 780 14.04 61.01 -11.79
N VAL A 781 13.28 61.37 -12.81
CA VAL A 781 11.82 61.12 -12.91
C VAL A 781 11.52 60.55 -14.29
N PRO A 782 10.63 59.55 -14.44
CA PRO A 782 10.29 59.03 -15.76
C PRO A 782 9.56 60.08 -16.62
N GLN A 783 9.66 59.96 -17.95
CA GLN A 783 9.04 60.90 -18.89
C GLN A 783 7.54 61.06 -18.63
N SER A 784 7.06 62.31 -18.61
CA SER A 784 5.64 62.66 -18.37
C SER A 784 5.12 62.38 -16.96
N TYR A 785 5.97 61.96 -16.02
CA TYR A 785 5.59 61.82 -14.61
C TYR A 785 6.13 62.98 -13.77
N SER A 786 5.55 63.13 -12.57
CA SER A 786 6.04 64.02 -11.54
C SER A 786 6.52 63.24 -10.31
N GLY A 787 7.60 63.71 -9.73
CA GLY A 787 8.15 63.27 -8.45
C GLY A 787 8.25 64.43 -7.47
N THR A 788 8.10 64.15 -6.19
CA THR A 788 8.33 65.10 -5.11
C THR A 788 9.18 64.45 -4.03
N ILE A 789 10.25 65.12 -3.63
CA ILE A 789 11.06 64.78 -2.45
C ILE A 789 10.67 65.75 -1.35
N ASN A 790 10.21 65.24 -0.21
CA ASN A 790 10.00 66.00 1.01
C ASN A 790 11.07 65.60 2.02
N ALA A 791 12.19 66.31 2.05
CA ALA A 791 13.20 66.17 3.10
C ALA A 791 12.77 67.00 4.31
N ASN A 792 12.09 66.36 5.25
CA ASN A 792 11.67 66.97 6.50
C ASN A 792 12.81 67.04 7.53
N GLY A 793 13.76 66.10 7.47
CA GLY A 793 15.10 66.25 8.05
C GLY A 793 16.11 66.69 7.01
N ALA A 794 17.40 66.74 7.38
CA ALA A 794 18.46 67.24 6.50
C ALA A 794 18.56 66.46 5.17
N LEU A 795 18.81 67.19 4.08
CA LEU A 795 19.14 66.62 2.76
C LEU A 795 20.63 66.74 2.50
N GLU A 796 21.32 65.61 2.39
CA GLU A 796 22.72 65.53 1.96
C GLU A 796 22.78 64.99 0.53
N ASN A 797 23.10 65.85 -0.45
CA ASN A 797 23.20 65.46 -1.84
C ASN A 797 24.67 65.36 -2.30
N TYR A 798 25.16 64.15 -2.51
CA TYR A 798 26.45 63.85 -3.13
C TYR A 798 26.32 63.43 -4.60
N GLY A 799 25.12 63.04 -5.03
CA GLY A 799 24.83 62.57 -6.39
C GLY A 799 24.17 63.62 -7.29
N ASN A 800 23.35 63.15 -8.23
CA ASN A 800 22.61 64.00 -9.15
C ASN A 800 21.11 63.91 -8.84
N LEU A 801 20.46 65.05 -8.56
CA LEU A 801 19.01 65.19 -8.60
C LEU A 801 18.64 65.86 -9.92
N THR A 802 17.90 65.18 -10.80
CA THR A 802 17.52 65.74 -12.10
C THR A 802 16.05 65.56 -12.41
N LYS A 803 15.42 66.56 -13.03
CA LYS A 803 14.09 66.41 -13.61
C LYS A 803 14.09 65.55 -14.89
N GLY A 804 15.22 65.45 -15.59
CA GLY A 804 15.29 64.88 -16.93
C GLY A 804 14.17 65.42 -17.84
N ASN A 805 13.37 64.49 -18.41
CA ASN A 805 12.19 64.79 -19.23
C ASN A 805 10.86 64.79 -18.45
N GLY A 806 10.90 64.70 -17.11
CA GLY A 806 9.74 64.75 -16.23
C GLY A 806 9.65 66.06 -15.43
N SER A 807 9.01 66.00 -14.26
CA SER A 807 8.99 67.09 -13.29
C SER A 807 9.42 66.62 -11.90
N LEU A 808 10.44 67.28 -11.32
CA LEU A 808 10.90 66.98 -9.97
C LEU A 808 10.82 68.24 -9.10
N THR A 809 10.14 68.13 -7.96
CA THR A 809 10.12 69.16 -6.91
C THR A 809 10.81 68.64 -5.65
N VAL A 810 11.69 69.43 -5.06
CA VAL A 810 12.41 69.09 -3.83
C VAL A 810 12.01 70.11 -2.76
N ASN A 811 11.40 69.66 -1.67
CA ASN A 811 11.12 70.46 -0.50
C ASN A 811 12.12 70.09 0.59
N VAL A 812 12.82 71.08 1.12
CA VAL A 812 13.81 70.92 2.19
C VAL A 812 13.34 71.73 3.39
N ARG A 813 12.90 71.04 4.45
CA ARG A 813 12.39 71.65 5.69
C ARG A 813 13.43 71.87 6.78
N ASP A 814 14.61 71.30 6.58
CA ASP A 814 15.77 71.37 7.47
C ASP A 814 17.01 71.81 6.68
N ASN A 815 18.22 71.45 7.10
CA ASN A 815 19.45 71.83 6.42
C ASN A 815 19.63 71.14 5.04
N LEU A 816 20.25 71.85 4.10
CA LEU A 816 20.63 71.34 2.78
C LEU A 816 22.15 71.31 2.66
N TYR A 817 22.74 70.15 2.50
CA TYR A 817 24.16 69.96 2.18
C TYR A 817 24.31 69.44 0.76
N ASN A 818 24.55 70.33 -0.19
CA ASN A 818 24.73 69.98 -1.59
C ASN A 818 26.22 69.93 -1.96
N TYR A 819 26.71 68.74 -2.27
CA TYR A 819 28.03 68.44 -2.82
C TYR A 819 27.99 67.99 -4.27
N GLY A 820 26.80 67.59 -4.75
CA GLY A 820 26.56 67.09 -6.11
C GLY A 820 25.86 68.11 -7.01
N ASN A 821 24.99 67.63 -7.89
CA ASN A 821 24.24 68.48 -8.82
C ASN A 821 22.73 68.39 -8.56
N ILE A 822 22.05 69.54 -8.54
CA ILE A 822 20.59 69.65 -8.45
C ILE A 822 20.08 70.43 -9.66
N ASP A 823 19.48 69.73 -10.62
CA ASP A 823 18.79 70.31 -11.78
C ASP A 823 17.34 69.82 -11.84
N VAL A 824 16.49 70.46 -11.04
CA VAL A 824 15.08 70.07 -10.87
C VAL A 824 14.14 71.19 -11.38
N ASN A 825 12.82 71.01 -11.24
CA ASN A 825 11.86 72.06 -11.58
C ASN A 825 11.83 73.12 -10.49
N TYR A 826 11.75 72.69 -9.23
CA TYR A 826 11.70 73.57 -8.08
C TYR A 826 12.43 72.95 -6.90
N VAL A 827 13.27 73.73 -6.24
CA VAL A 827 13.80 73.49 -4.90
C VAL A 827 13.14 74.51 -3.98
N TYR A 828 12.35 74.07 -3.01
CA TYR A 828 11.77 74.92 -1.99
C TYR A 828 12.51 74.69 -0.68
N VAL A 829 13.15 75.73 -0.17
CA VAL A 829 13.69 75.77 1.18
C VAL A 829 12.59 76.35 2.06
N ASN A 830 11.85 75.46 2.71
CA ASN A 830 10.70 75.76 3.56
C ASN A 830 10.94 75.29 4.99
N GLY A 831 9.97 75.46 5.89
CA GLY A 831 10.10 75.06 7.30
C GLY A 831 10.07 76.25 8.25
N THR A 832 9.92 75.97 9.54
CA THR A 832 9.78 77.01 10.58
C THR A 832 11.04 77.25 11.39
N GLN A 833 12.05 76.38 11.25
CA GLN A 833 13.33 76.46 11.97
C GLN A 833 14.40 77.16 11.12
N ASN A 834 15.41 77.72 11.77
CA ASN A 834 16.57 78.25 11.06
C ASN A 834 17.24 77.13 10.25
N GLN A 835 17.71 77.45 9.04
CA GLN A 835 18.27 76.48 8.10
C GLN A 835 19.63 76.93 7.60
N TYR A 836 20.50 75.96 7.37
CA TYR A 836 21.76 76.11 6.70
C TYR A 836 21.74 75.42 5.34
N ILE A 837 22.16 76.15 4.31
CA ILE A 837 22.35 75.66 2.96
C ILE A 837 23.84 75.73 2.66
N ARG A 838 24.50 74.59 2.65
CA ARG A 838 25.85 74.46 2.11
C ARG A 838 25.77 74.08 0.64
N ASN A 839 26.19 74.97 -0.26
CA ASN A 839 26.26 74.67 -1.67
C ASN A 839 27.71 74.57 -2.16
N ALA A 840 28.34 73.42 -1.94
CA ALA A 840 29.65 73.09 -2.48
C ALA A 840 29.60 72.48 -3.90
N GLY A 841 28.40 72.10 -4.36
CA GLY A 841 28.13 71.59 -5.70
C GLY A 841 27.40 72.60 -6.59
N THR A 842 26.57 72.10 -7.51
CA THR A 842 25.78 72.91 -8.44
C THR A 842 24.30 72.81 -8.13
N ILE A 843 23.61 73.95 -8.06
CA ILE A 843 22.15 74.03 -8.07
C ILE A 843 21.75 74.90 -9.27
N ASN A 844 21.00 74.33 -10.22
CA ASN A 844 20.45 75.10 -11.33
C ASN A 844 19.29 75.96 -10.82
N TRP A 845 19.60 77.20 -10.45
CA TRP A 845 18.73 78.04 -9.62
C TRP A 845 17.80 78.98 -10.39
N SER A 846 18.13 79.34 -11.64
CA SER A 846 17.42 80.40 -12.38
C SER A 846 15.93 80.07 -12.55
N GLY A 847 15.09 80.72 -11.74
CA GLY A 847 13.64 80.50 -11.65
C GLY A 847 13.24 79.18 -10.97
N LYS A 848 14.10 78.59 -10.14
CA LYS A 848 13.97 77.22 -9.64
C LYS A 848 14.31 77.05 -8.15
N LEU A 849 15.22 77.84 -7.57
CA LEU A 849 15.53 77.77 -6.13
C LEU A 849 14.75 78.84 -5.37
N TYR A 850 13.81 78.42 -4.53
CA TYR A 850 12.94 79.30 -3.78
C TYR A 850 13.17 79.19 -2.28
N LEU A 851 13.53 80.31 -1.66
CA LEU A 851 13.40 80.48 -0.21
C LEU A 851 11.93 80.81 0.08
N VAL A 852 11.30 80.00 0.92
CA VAL A 852 9.89 80.18 1.32
C VAL A 852 9.86 80.92 2.65
N SER A 853 8.99 81.93 2.79
CA SER A 853 8.99 82.77 4.00
C SER A 853 8.43 82.06 5.24
N ASP A 854 7.52 81.10 5.04
CA ASP A 854 6.71 80.41 6.06
C ASP A 854 5.91 81.32 7.03
N ILE A 855 5.95 82.64 6.83
CA ILE A 855 5.18 83.66 7.56
C ILE A 855 4.16 84.39 6.67
N GLY A 856 3.84 83.84 5.49
CA GLY A 856 3.03 84.51 4.46
C GLY A 856 3.85 85.51 3.63
N SER A 857 3.21 86.37 2.84
CA SER A 857 3.95 87.33 1.99
C SER A 857 4.87 88.22 2.83
N ALA A 858 6.13 88.36 2.42
CA ALA A 858 7.18 89.04 3.17
C ALA A 858 8.14 89.82 2.26
N GLN A 859 8.80 90.82 2.82
CA GLN A 859 9.99 91.46 2.25
C GLN A 859 11.21 90.59 2.53
N TRP A 860 12.23 90.65 1.69
CA TRP A 860 13.43 89.83 1.85
C TRP A 860 14.66 90.67 2.16
N TRP A 861 15.42 90.22 3.15
CA TRP A 861 16.63 90.85 3.67
C TRP A 861 17.80 89.88 3.57
N LEU A 862 18.96 90.40 3.21
CA LEU A 862 20.25 89.70 3.16
C LEU A 862 21.23 90.48 4.02
N ASP A 863 21.81 89.83 5.03
CA ASP A 863 22.79 90.42 5.97
C ASP A 863 22.34 91.75 6.57
N GLY A 864 21.05 91.84 6.92
CA GLY A 864 20.46 93.05 7.50
C GLY A 864 20.15 94.16 6.49
N VAL A 865 20.32 93.93 5.18
CA VAL A 865 19.96 94.87 4.11
C VAL A 865 18.74 94.37 3.32
N MET A 866 17.75 95.23 3.11
CA MET A 866 16.57 94.88 2.32
C MET A 866 16.93 94.79 0.84
N ILE A 867 16.71 93.62 0.25
CA ILE A 867 17.00 93.33 -1.16
C ILE A 867 15.72 93.17 -1.99
N GLN A 868 14.58 92.89 -1.35
CA GLN A 868 13.28 92.92 -2.00
C GLN A 868 12.22 93.60 -1.13
N SER A 869 11.69 94.72 -1.62
CA SER A 869 10.69 95.55 -0.92
C SER A 869 9.24 95.12 -1.17
N SER A 870 8.97 94.33 -2.22
CA SER A 870 7.66 93.77 -2.50
C SER A 870 7.39 92.53 -1.63
N TYR A 871 6.16 92.44 -1.12
CA TYR A 871 5.71 91.32 -0.29
C TYR A 871 5.45 90.08 -1.16
N THR A 872 6.34 89.09 -1.11
CA THR A 872 6.18 87.80 -1.79
C THR A 872 6.31 86.64 -0.81
N ALA A 873 5.60 85.54 -1.06
CA ALA A 873 5.69 84.34 -0.22
C ALA A 873 7.01 83.56 -0.44
N ASN A 874 7.55 83.65 -1.66
CA ASN A 874 8.79 82.97 -2.05
C ASN A 874 9.76 83.98 -2.68
N TYR A 875 11.06 83.78 -2.47
CA TYR A 875 12.14 84.50 -3.13
C TYR A 875 12.98 83.55 -3.95
N ASN A 876 13.22 83.87 -5.23
CA ASN A 876 14.09 83.07 -6.09
C ASN A 876 15.56 83.42 -5.82
N ALA A 877 16.25 82.60 -5.03
CA ALA A 877 17.62 82.86 -4.59
C ALA A 877 18.66 82.33 -5.57
N ASP A 878 19.73 83.10 -5.74
CA ASP A 878 20.98 82.61 -6.34
C ASP A 878 21.84 82.00 -5.22
N PRO A 879 22.12 80.69 -5.24
CA PRO A 879 22.90 80.02 -4.21
C PRO A 879 24.39 80.42 -4.22
N ALA A 880 24.85 81.20 -5.20
CA ALA A 880 26.19 81.80 -5.18
C ALA A 880 26.25 83.10 -4.35
N ILE A 881 25.10 83.69 -4.00
CA ILE A 881 25.03 84.86 -3.11
C ILE A 881 25.01 84.35 -1.67
N LEU A 882 26.20 84.26 -1.09
CA LEU A 882 26.40 83.87 0.30
C LEU A 882 25.86 84.94 1.24
N GLY A 883 25.38 84.51 2.40
CA GLY A 883 24.90 85.39 3.46
C GLY A 883 23.69 84.82 4.21
N THR A 884 23.21 85.59 5.17
CA THR A 884 22.03 85.24 5.95
C THR A 884 20.78 85.95 5.43
N TRP A 885 19.87 85.13 4.92
CA TRP A 885 18.60 85.56 4.37
C TRP A 885 17.50 85.52 5.43
N ARG A 886 16.66 86.56 5.48
CA ARG A 886 15.50 86.62 6.38
C ARG A 886 14.27 87.25 5.71
N PRO A 887 13.09 86.62 5.81
CA PRO A 887 11.84 87.28 5.46
C PRO A 887 11.37 88.20 6.61
N TYR A 888 10.72 89.31 6.27
CA TYR A 888 10.11 90.24 7.23
C TYR A 888 8.70 90.60 6.78
N ASN A 889 7.73 90.56 7.71
CA ASN A 889 6.38 91.07 7.47
C ASN A 889 5.89 91.92 8.65
N VAL A 890 4.61 92.29 8.64
CA VAL A 890 3.99 93.11 9.70
C VAL A 890 4.05 92.49 11.11
N ASN A 891 4.24 91.18 11.21
CA ASN A 891 4.35 90.44 12.46
C ASN A 891 5.81 90.23 12.91
N GLY A 892 6.79 90.72 12.13
CA GLY A 892 8.21 90.67 12.47
C GLY A 892 9.07 89.85 11.48
N TYR A 893 10.30 89.58 11.90
CA TYR A 893 11.24 88.73 11.16
C TYR A 893 10.85 87.25 11.28
N GLY A 894 10.95 86.53 10.17
CA GLY A 894 10.90 85.08 10.16
C GLY A 894 12.27 84.44 10.45
N ARG A 895 12.38 83.16 10.11
CA ARG A 895 13.58 82.35 10.35
C ARG A 895 14.79 82.82 9.54
N GLN A 896 15.98 82.42 9.98
CA GLN A 896 17.23 82.61 9.25
C GLN A 896 17.47 81.47 8.28
N ILE A 897 17.87 81.81 7.06
CA ILE A 897 18.36 80.86 6.07
C ILE A 897 19.77 81.31 5.69
N VAL A 898 20.78 80.57 6.16
CA VAL A 898 22.18 80.88 5.89
C VAL A 898 22.63 80.12 4.65
N ILE A 899 23.08 80.83 3.62
CA ILE A 899 23.64 80.23 2.40
C ILE A 899 25.15 80.38 2.43
N GLY A 900 25.83 79.24 2.49
CA GLY A 900 27.26 79.11 2.69
C GLY A 900 27.96 78.28 1.63
N ASP A 901 29.27 78.51 1.44
CA ASP A 901 30.12 77.62 0.65
C ASP A 901 30.78 76.53 1.51
N GLY A 902 30.76 76.69 2.84
CA GLY A 902 31.31 75.72 3.78
C GLY A 902 32.83 75.78 3.90
N THR A 903 33.45 76.91 3.56
CA THR A 903 34.86 77.19 3.83
C THR A 903 35.18 77.04 5.32
N SER A 904 36.33 76.44 5.62
CA SER A 904 36.77 76.26 7.01
C SER A 904 37.26 77.59 7.57
N LEU A 905 36.58 78.06 8.62
CA LEU A 905 36.90 79.32 9.28
C LEU A 905 37.78 79.10 10.51
N VAL A 906 38.57 80.12 10.87
CA VAL A 906 39.34 80.11 12.11
C VAL A 906 38.41 80.13 13.33
N THR A 907 38.81 79.48 14.41
CA THR A 907 38.03 79.47 15.65
C THR A 907 37.89 80.91 16.20
N PRO A 908 36.67 81.38 16.47
CA PRO A 908 36.44 82.68 17.09
C PRO A 908 37.20 82.83 18.41
N GLN A 909 37.97 83.91 18.54
CA GLN A 909 38.67 84.22 19.79
C GLN A 909 37.75 85.04 20.71
N ILE A 910 37.39 84.46 21.86
CA ILE A 910 36.58 85.13 22.88
C ILE A 910 37.38 86.30 23.49
N VAL A 911 36.80 87.49 23.44
CA VAL A 911 37.36 88.76 23.95
C VAL A 911 36.96 89.00 25.39
N SER A 912 35.68 88.78 25.72
CA SER A 912 35.19 88.96 27.09
C SER A 912 33.98 88.08 27.41
N PHE A 913 33.83 87.78 28.70
CA PHE A 913 32.74 86.99 29.29
C PHE A 913 32.31 87.72 30.57
N ASN A 914 31.18 88.43 30.54
CA ASN A 914 30.72 89.24 31.67
C ASN A 914 29.29 88.86 32.06
N GLU A 915 29.09 88.46 33.31
CA GLU A 915 27.75 88.22 33.86
C GLU A 915 27.24 89.48 34.57
N THR A 916 26.00 89.89 34.30
CA THR A 916 25.32 90.97 35.03
C THR A 916 23.85 90.64 35.19
N ASN A 917 23.36 90.56 36.43
CA ASN A 917 21.97 90.25 36.77
C ASN A 917 21.42 88.96 36.11
N GLY A 918 22.24 87.91 36.01
CA GLY A 918 21.85 86.63 35.41
C GLY A 918 21.83 86.59 33.88
N ILE A 919 22.24 87.67 33.22
CA ILE A 919 22.52 87.70 31.77
C ILE A 919 24.04 87.63 31.59
N LEU A 920 24.48 86.67 30.82
CA LEU A 920 25.85 86.49 30.41
C LEU A 920 26.07 87.11 29.03
N ARG A 921 26.92 88.14 28.98
CA ARG A 921 27.35 88.79 27.73
C ARG A 921 28.65 88.16 27.24
N LEU A 922 28.56 87.50 26.09
CA LEU A 922 29.71 86.96 25.37
C LEU A 922 30.14 87.94 24.29
N THR A 923 31.43 88.25 24.23
CA THR A 923 32.03 89.05 23.16
C THR A 923 33.20 88.29 22.55
N TRP A 924 33.26 88.16 21.24
CA TRP A 924 34.37 87.53 20.52
C TRP A 924 34.78 88.35 19.31
N HIS A 925 36.00 88.12 18.82
CA HIS A 925 36.46 88.75 17.58
C HIS A 925 35.66 88.22 16.40
N GLN A 926 35.23 89.15 15.55
CA GLN A 926 34.64 88.83 14.27
C GLN A 926 35.64 88.01 13.45
N VAL A 927 35.17 86.90 12.87
CA VAL A 927 35.94 86.02 12.01
C VAL A 927 35.70 86.43 10.55
N PRO A 928 36.76 86.67 9.75
CA PRO A 928 36.60 86.96 8.33
C PRO A 928 35.80 85.87 7.62
N ASP A 929 34.93 86.28 6.70
CA ASP A 929 34.07 85.40 5.88
C ASP A 929 33.05 84.57 6.68
N ALA A 930 32.87 84.84 7.98
CA ALA A 930 31.81 84.24 8.79
C ALA A 930 30.44 84.85 8.44
N LEU A 931 29.49 84.00 8.10
CA LEU A 931 28.12 84.39 7.79
C LEU A 931 27.22 84.37 9.02
N ALA A 932 27.53 83.47 9.96
CA ALA A 932 26.89 83.38 11.26
C ALA A 932 27.81 82.70 12.28
N TYR A 933 27.40 82.67 13.54
CA TYR A 933 28.12 82.00 14.63
C TYR A 933 27.19 81.06 15.39
N THR A 934 27.75 79.99 15.94
CA THR A 934 27.07 79.11 16.88
C THR A 934 27.78 79.14 18.21
N ILE A 935 27.03 79.41 19.27
CA ILE A 935 27.46 79.19 20.65
C ILE A 935 27.08 77.77 21.03
N TRP A 936 28.04 77.00 21.49
CA TRP A 936 27.88 75.67 22.05
C TRP A 936 28.03 75.75 23.56
N ALA A 937 27.28 74.93 24.30
CA ALA A 937 27.36 74.84 25.75
C ALA A 937 27.58 73.39 26.22
N ALA A 938 28.24 73.24 27.36
CA ALA A 938 28.41 71.96 28.06
C ALA A 938 28.31 72.15 29.58
N GLU A 939 27.92 71.08 30.29
CA GLU A 939 27.89 71.05 31.76
C GLU A 939 29.29 70.98 32.38
N THR A 940 30.24 70.36 31.67
CA THR A 940 31.63 70.15 32.10
C THR A 940 32.59 70.55 30.96
N PRO A 941 33.85 70.94 31.25
CA PRO A 941 34.76 71.47 30.23
C PRO A 941 35.20 70.41 29.21
N ASP A 942 35.18 69.14 29.61
CA ASP A 942 35.51 67.97 28.77
C ASP A 942 34.26 67.20 28.31
N GLY A 943 33.06 67.73 28.60
CA GLY A 943 31.79 67.12 28.24
C GLY A 943 31.38 67.35 26.78
N ASP A 944 30.29 66.71 26.39
CA ASP A 944 29.69 66.90 25.07
C ASP A 944 29.11 68.31 24.96
N TYR A 945 29.64 69.09 24.01
CA TYR A 945 29.13 70.41 23.69
C TYR A 945 27.94 70.29 22.75
N THR A 946 26.79 70.80 23.17
CA THR A 946 25.57 70.88 22.34
C THR A 946 25.33 72.31 21.87
N PRO A 947 24.73 72.54 20.69
CA PRO A 947 24.38 73.88 20.24
C PRO A 947 23.47 74.56 21.28
N TYR A 948 23.84 75.77 21.69
CA TYR A 948 23.09 76.58 22.66
C TYR A 948 22.29 77.68 21.95
N ILE A 949 22.95 78.43 21.06
CA ILE A 949 22.32 79.37 20.14
C ILE A 949 23.02 79.23 18.79
N GLU A 950 22.26 78.95 17.75
CA GLU A 950 22.75 78.81 16.37
C GLU A 950 22.38 80.04 15.54
N PHE A 951 23.13 80.28 14.47
CA PHE A 951 22.87 81.32 13.48
C PHE A 951 22.88 82.75 14.04
N ILE A 952 23.81 83.05 14.94
CA ILE A 952 24.02 84.41 15.45
C ILE A 952 24.64 85.24 14.33
N ASN A 953 23.95 86.30 13.93
CA ASN A 953 24.46 87.21 12.91
C ASN A 953 25.15 88.40 13.56
N ASP A 954 26.26 88.80 12.95
CA ASP A 954 26.85 90.10 13.21
C ASP A 954 26.19 91.14 12.30
N TYR A 955 25.49 92.11 12.90
CA TYR A 955 24.80 93.16 12.17
C TYR A 955 25.66 94.42 11.98
N ASP A 956 26.79 94.53 12.69
CA ASP A 956 27.70 95.66 12.59
C ASP A 956 29.10 95.18 12.22
N LEU A 957 29.28 94.89 10.93
CA LEU A 957 30.54 94.38 10.40
C LEU A 957 31.73 95.38 10.53
N THR A 958 31.53 96.55 11.14
CA THR A 958 32.56 97.61 11.26
C THR A 958 33.20 97.71 12.65
N ASP A 959 32.62 97.08 13.67
CA ASP A 959 33.10 97.18 15.05
C ASP A 959 34.18 96.12 15.41
N GLY A 960 34.33 95.10 14.55
CA GLY A 960 35.33 94.02 14.65
C GLY A 960 35.05 92.99 15.75
N VAL A 961 33.87 93.02 16.38
CA VAL A 961 33.49 92.13 17.47
C VAL A 961 32.04 91.68 17.35
N VAL A 962 31.74 90.46 17.77
CA VAL A 962 30.37 89.99 17.86
C VAL A 962 29.98 89.89 19.32
N ILE A 963 28.81 90.45 19.67
CA ILE A 963 28.30 90.50 21.03
C ILE A 963 26.98 89.72 21.07
N GLN A 964 26.90 88.73 21.96
CA GLN A 964 25.67 87.98 22.20
C GLN A 964 25.37 87.89 23.70
N ASP A 965 24.20 88.35 24.08
CA ASP A 965 23.65 88.17 25.43
C ASP A 965 22.92 86.83 25.51
N ILE A 966 23.21 86.06 26.56
CA ILE A 966 22.57 84.79 26.84
C ILE A 966 22.10 84.72 28.30
N MET A 967 20.96 84.08 28.54
CA MET A 967 20.50 83.75 29.90
C MET A 967 20.81 82.28 30.13
N PRO A 968 21.91 81.91 30.81
CA PRO A 968 22.29 80.52 31.02
C PRO A 968 21.25 79.80 31.88
N ASP A 969 20.81 78.62 31.45
CA ASP A 969 20.08 77.68 32.31
C ASP A 969 21.05 76.97 33.28
N VAL A 970 20.51 76.15 34.20
CA VAL A 970 21.29 75.50 35.27
C VAL A 970 22.37 74.54 34.74
N ASN A 971 22.31 74.15 33.46
CA ASN A 971 23.14 73.13 32.82
C ASN A 971 24.16 73.69 31.80
N ALA A 972 24.04 74.95 31.34
CA ALA A 972 25.00 75.56 30.42
C ALA A 972 26.14 76.32 31.14
N ARG A 973 27.29 75.65 31.39
CA ARG A 973 28.39 76.22 32.19
C ARG A 973 29.66 76.56 31.42
N PHE A 974 29.96 75.80 30.37
CA PHE A 974 31.15 75.98 29.54
C PHE A 974 30.74 76.28 28.11
N PHE A 975 31.29 77.33 27.51
CA PHE A 975 30.89 77.79 26.18
C PHE A 975 32.04 77.67 25.17
N ARG A 976 31.69 77.28 23.94
CA ARG A 976 32.57 77.34 22.77
C ARG A 976 31.83 78.06 21.65
N ILE A 977 32.56 78.74 20.79
CA ILE A 977 31.97 79.48 19.67
C ILE A 977 32.59 78.96 18.39
N THR A 978 31.77 78.70 17.39
CA THR A 978 32.21 78.34 16.04
C THR A 978 31.62 79.32 15.05
N ALA A 979 32.43 79.75 14.08
CA ALA A 979 31.93 80.50 12.94
C ALA A 979 31.40 79.52 11.88
N ILE A 980 30.35 79.94 11.15
CA ILE A 980 29.76 79.23 10.03
C ILE A 980 30.05 80.06 8.78
N ASN A 981 30.68 79.44 7.78
CA ASN A 981 30.53 79.86 6.39
C ASN A 981 29.55 78.92 5.71
#